data_AF-A0A3D2KCV2-F1
#
_entry.id   AF-A0A3D2KCV2-F1
#
_cell.length_a   1.000
_cell.length_b   1.000
_cell.length_c   1.000
_cell.angle_alpha   90.00
_cell.angle_beta   90.00
_cell.angle_gamma   90.00
#
_symmetry.space_group_name_H-M   'P 1'
#
loop_
_entity.id
_entity.type
_entity.pdbx_description
1 polymer ?
#
loop_
_entity_poly.entity_id
_entity_poly.type
_entity_poly.pdbx_seq_one_letter_code
_entity_poly.pdbx_strand_id
1 'polypeptide(L)'
;MRLPKAKSAILPIALSFLLFALIFVQCIFVTQGRAYAQEAPYSELITDYFSFNAPTRIAAGDGMVAVFDKGNIVLFGGEGRKVFSAGVTKCNELCVSEKGIFLLAGVSEEEESETVIKCFDLTGAERTLSFSTESVTDIALSGNTLFTLSPLLGLKAYSLTDGSETDAFVPGKQYLGYMDVCGEDMVFLSWLKGIFRKQGDSVVSINNGEEEIGSDFAVCGEDLFYVKEGNICRYGKGVFLQKDGAQTADATFSYATDFAVANGRVYVLDAAASAVKIYLEDKTFEKMIGSYGKEMGRLYYPTSLSVKGDLIAVADGRRVSVFSKEAPRALLGRSISDPTNVVFAGNKVYLADDGGLYEYGADLSLVQDYSFAEGCRFVAAGSDGRVFAASGKNVYRKGANEEYFSPFIMADKTVDGLNVGMGGKILYLLAGTTLTAYSQEGERIGSLERPERVKSFAVDYCGNVFFLAGKKVLRYARTPEGYSSPETFDLPAEYDEFTDLVLDGEGRVYLLADHNVIVYQKAAFNVCVDSDFTDEVPNAFPLFVCEVTAERTIAYAAPDNFEDIVVISKGQKLLCYASVWNAGDEYLRVETEKGTRYIPKGDAMIFSEGEAPFAKARCVLSGVGSNLVGVDLYAEPSKLAVQKGRDPLYKALGEDAILTVESVVAVDESGRDVWGFYRVSYQGVNAYVLKEDVMSADDEPDPMPPVYRAKVSSSALGKTVPIYKEPSRSGEVVARLTDGSKIYLLEKCDKNKEFIMVLYGEEVCYVLSENIKEGGLSGGQILAIVLTVVAAVGSVLTILIMRANKKHKRYRKE
;
A
#
# COMPACT_ATOMS: atom_id res chain seq x y z
N MET A 1 43.79 -0.78 61.81
CA MET A 1 42.80 0.34 61.82
C MET A 1 42.19 0.46 60.43
N ARG A 2 40.93 0.87 60.35
CA ARG A 2 39.88 0.51 59.37
C ARG A 2 39.96 1.17 57.96
N LEU A 3 39.70 0.34 56.93
CA LEU A 3 38.76 0.45 55.76
C LEU A 3 38.86 1.63 54.74
N PRO A 4 38.37 1.50 53.47
CA PRO A 4 39.16 1.13 52.28
C PRO A 4 39.04 2.12 51.09
N LYS A 5 39.78 1.89 49.99
CA LYS A 5 39.51 2.50 48.67
C LYS A 5 39.20 1.42 47.62
N ALA A 6 38.09 1.64 46.93
CA ALA A 6 37.39 0.72 46.04
C ALA A 6 38.01 0.61 44.63
N LYS A 7 37.69 -0.51 43.97
CA LYS A 7 38.05 -0.93 42.61
C LYS A 7 37.42 -0.01 41.55
N SER A 8 38.21 0.50 40.60
CA SER A 8 37.76 1.31 39.45
C SER A 8 38.04 0.63 38.10
N ALA A 9 37.42 -0.53 37.86
CA ALA A 9 37.51 -1.22 36.55
C ALA A 9 36.14 -1.75 36.05
N ILE A 10 35.03 -1.23 36.57
CA ILE A 10 33.67 -1.64 36.17
C ILE A 10 32.88 -0.46 35.54
N LEU A 11 33.39 0.77 35.61
CA LEU A 11 32.67 1.96 35.20
C LEU A 11 32.48 2.14 33.67
N PRO A 12 33.38 1.69 32.77
CA PRO A 12 33.14 1.83 31.33
C PRO A 12 32.16 0.78 30.77
N ILE A 13 32.11 -0.42 31.35
CA ILE A 13 31.27 -1.53 30.88
C ILE A 13 29.84 -1.39 31.41
N ALA A 14 29.67 -0.85 32.62
CA ALA A 14 28.35 -0.54 33.18
C ALA A 14 27.67 0.64 32.46
N LEU A 15 28.42 1.62 31.94
CA LEU A 15 27.84 2.76 31.21
C LEU A 15 27.38 2.37 29.80
N SER A 16 28.06 1.42 29.14
CA SER A 16 27.62 0.87 27.84
C SER A 16 26.39 -0.03 27.98
N PHE A 17 26.23 -0.76 29.08
CA PHE A 17 25.00 -1.51 29.36
C PHE A 17 23.82 -0.62 29.77
N LEU A 18 24.07 0.50 30.47
CA LEU A 18 23.01 1.46 30.82
C LEU A 18 22.52 2.26 29.60
N LEU A 19 23.39 2.57 28.63
CA LEU A 19 23.00 3.21 27.38
C LEU A 19 22.26 2.26 26.41
N PHE A 20 22.53 0.95 26.50
CA PHE A 20 21.84 -0.07 25.72
C PHE A 20 20.49 -0.49 26.34
N ALA A 21 20.38 -0.45 27.68
CA ALA A 21 19.14 -0.70 28.41
C ALA A 21 18.14 0.48 28.38
N LEU A 22 18.60 1.69 28.03
CA LEU A 22 17.76 2.87 27.79
C LEU A 22 17.17 2.93 26.36
N ILE A 23 17.54 1.99 25.48
CA ILE A 23 17.07 1.92 24.08
C ILE A 23 16.13 0.71 23.85
N PHE A 24 15.96 -0.20 24.82
CA PHE A 24 15.27 -1.48 24.56
C PHE A 24 14.18 -1.93 25.54
N VAL A 25 13.69 -1.05 26.44
CA VAL A 25 12.50 -1.37 27.26
C VAL A 25 11.55 -0.18 27.34
N GLN A 26 10.88 0.08 26.22
CA GLN A 26 9.46 0.44 26.19
C GLN A 26 8.83 -0.33 25.03
N CYS A 27 8.51 -1.57 25.34
CA CYS A 27 7.75 -2.47 24.51
C CYS A 27 6.24 -2.21 24.73
N ILE A 28 5.49 -2.31 23.64
CA ILE A 28 4.15 -2.91 23.57
C ILE A 28 3.00 -2.05 24.14
N PHE A 29 2.33 -1.35 23.24
CA PHE A 29 0.87 -1.45 23.16
C PHE A 29 0.48 -1.86 21.74
N VAL A 30 -0.28 -2.94 21.69
CA VAL A 30 -0.99 -3.48 20.53
C VAL A 30 -1.99 -2.42 20.07
N THR A 31 -1.81 -1.88 18.86
CA THR A 31 -2.87 -1.14 18.17
C THR A 31 -3.67 -2.15 17.35
N GLN A 32 -4.86 -2.50 17.83
CA GLN A 32 -5.88 -3.11 16.99
C GLN A 32 -6.30 -2.06 15.96
N GLY A 33 -5.96 -2.28 14.69
CA GLY A 33 -6.57 -1.54 13.59
C GLY A 33 -7.99 -2.06 13.43
N ARG A 34 -8.96 -1.27 13.87
CA ARG A 34 -10.32 -1.32 13.33
C ARG A 34 -10.40 -0.26 12.25
N ALA A 35 -11.03 -0.57 11.13
CA ALA A 35 -11.40 0.40 10.12
C ALA A 35 -12.22 1.54 10.77
N TYR A 36 -11.62 2.71 10.89
CA TYR A 36 -12.35 3.93 11.24
C TYR A 36 -12.94 4.50 9.95
N ALA A 37 -14.21 4.21 9.66
CA ALA A 37 -15.06 5.23 9.07
C ALA A 37 -15.15 6.32 10.12
N GLN A 38 -14.19 7.26 10.13
CA GLN A 38 -13.92 8.27 11.16
C GLN A 38 -14.99 8.23 12.26
N GLU A 39 -14.87 7.29 13.20
CA GLU A 39 -15.92 7.10 14.19
C GLU A 39 -16.06 8.47 14.85
N ALA A 40 -17.25 9.07 14.76
CA ALA A 40 -17.56 10.18 15.63
C ALA A 40 -17.10 9.74 17.03
N PRO A 41 -16.36 10.55 17.81
CA PRO A 41 -15.73 10.10 19.06
C PRO A 41 -16.70 9.58 20.15
N TYR A 42 -17.96 9.40 19.79
CA TYR A 42 -19.13 9.02 20.57
C TYR A 42 -19.92 7.87 19.92
N SER A 43 -19.38 7.13 18.93
CA SER A 43 -20.07 6.01 18.26
C SER A 43 -20.55 4.94 19.25
N GLU A 44 -19.71 4.59 20.23
CA GLU A 44 -20.06 3.68 21.33
C GLU A 44 -21.16 4.29 22.23
N LEU A 45 -21.07 5.58 22.58
CA LEU A 45 -22.08 6.27 23.41
C LEU A 45 -23.45 6.34 22.70
N ILE A 46 -23.43 6.56 21.39
CA ILE A 46 -24.61 6.56 20.53
C ILE A 46 -25.19 5.14 20.49
N THR A 47 -24.37 4.13 20.17
CA THR A 47 -24.80 2.73 20.09
C THR A 47 -25.41 2.24 21.41
N ASP A 48 -24.77 2.56 22.54
CA ASP A 48 -25.31 2.28 23.87
C ASP A 48 -26.65 2.99 24.10
N TYR A 49 -26.76 4.27 23.71
CA TYR A 49 -28.00 5.02 23.86
C TYR A 49 -29.16 4.39 23.10
N PHE A 50 -28.95 4.05 21.83
CA PHE A 50 -29.96 3.45 20.94
C PHE A 50 -30.32 2.01 21.34
N SER A 51 -29.45 1.32 22.09
CA SER A 51 -29.73 -0.02 22.61
C SER A 51 -30.79 -0.02 23.72
N PHE A 52 -30.98 1.11 24.43
CA PHE A 52 -31.91 1.22 25.56
C PHE A 52 -33.03 2.25 25.35
N ASN A 53 -32.97 3.05 24.29
CA ASN A 53 -33.90 4.15 24.04
C ASN A 53 -34.41 4.14 22.60
N ALA A 54 -35.63 4.66 22.41
CA ALA A 54 -36.27 4.81 21.11
C ALA A 54 -36.57 6.29 20.88
N PRO A 55 -35.57 7.11 20.51
CA PRO A 55 -35.77 8.53 20.28
C PRO A 55 -36.73 8.75 19.10
N THR A 56 -37.46 9.86 19.11
CA THR A 56 -38.42 10.17 18.05
C THR A 56 -37.82 10.97 16.90
N ARG A 57 -36.67 11.63 17.11
CA ARG A 57 -35.91 12.35 16.08
C ARG A 57 -34.41 12.24 16.31
N ILE A 58 -33.66 12.33 15.22
CA ILE A 58 -32.20 12.38 15.18
C ILE A 58 -31.78 13.41 14.14
N ALA A 59 -30.71 14.15 14.42
CA ALA A 59 -30.06 15.05 13.49
C ALA A 59 -28.54 14.91 13.65
N ALA A 60 -27.81 15.06 12.55
CA ALA A 60 -26.35 15.07 12.56
C ALA A 60 -25.83 16.28 11.78
N GLY A 61 -24.74 16.87 12.24
CA GLY A 61 -24.15 18.07 11.63
C GLY A 61 -22.91 18.53 12.38
N ASP A 62 -21.91 19.04 11.65
CA ASP A 62 -20.64 19.55 12.20
C ASP A 62 -19.95 18.60 13.20
N GLY A 63 -19.96 17.30 12.89
CA GLY A 63 -19.35 16.26 13.73
C GLY A 63 -20.12 15.97 15.04
N MET A 64 -21.37 16.42 15.15
CA MET A 64 -22.25 16.21 16.30
C MET A 64 -23.51 15.45 15.91
N VAL A 65 -24.13 14.81 16.90
CA VAL A 65 -25.44 14.15 16.77
C VAL A 65 -26.36 14.68 17.86
N ALA A 66 -27.52 15.21 17.48
CA ALA A 66 -28.59 15.57 18.40
C ALA A 66 -29.73 14.54 18.27
N VAL A 67 -30.26 14.05 19.38
CA VAL A 67 -31.46 13.21 19.39
C VAL A 67 -32.53 13.84 20.27
N PHE A 68 -33.78 13.74 19.86
CA PHE A 68 -34.93 14.10 20.68
C PHE A 68 -35.57 12.84 21.25
N ASP A 69 -35.65 12.76 22.58
CA ASP A 69 -36.21 11.62 23.29
C ASP A 69 -37.02 12.08 24.50
N LYS A 70 -38.33 11.79 24.49
CA LYS A 70 -39.27 12.06 25.58
C LYS A 70 -39.19 13.50 26.12
N GLY A 71 -39.12 14.49 25.21
CA GLY A 71 -39.06 15.91 25.56
C GLY A 71 -37.69 16.45 25.96
N ASN A 72 -36.64 15.64 25.79
CA ASN A 72 -35.25 16.04 26.01
C ASN A 72 -34.47 16.01 24.69
N ILE A 73 -33.47 16.87 24.61
CA ILE A 73 -32.42 16.81 23.59
C ILE A 73 -31.21 16.15 24.23
N VAL A 74 -30.69 15.11 23.59
CA VAL A 74 -29.40 14.50 23.93
C VAL A 74 -28.43 14.85 22.81
N LEU A 75 -27.40 15.62 23.15
CA LEU A 75 -26.34 16.02 22.24
C LEU A 75 -25.11 15.15 22.47
N PHE A 76 -24.59 14.57 21.41
CA PHE A 76 -23.31 13.88 21.33
C PHE A 76 -22.35 14.74 20.50
N GLY A 77 -21.21 15.14 21.08
CA GLY A 77 -20.23 16.02 20.42
C GLY A 77 -18.94 16.13 21.22
N GLY A 78 -17.99 16.98 20.78
CA GLY A 78 -16.62 17.23 21.31
C GLY A 78 -16.31 16.93 22.79
N GLU A 79 -17.29 17.18 23.66
CA GLU A 79 -17.20 17.13 25.12
C GLU A 79 -17.96 15.94 25.74
N GLY A 80 -18.40 14.97 24.94
CA GLY A 80 -19.18 13.79 25.37
C GLY A 80 -20.69 13.95 25.18
N ARG A 81 -21.48 13.29 26.06
CA ARG A 81 -22.95 13.29 26.03
C ARG A 81 -23.52 14.36 26.97
N LYS A 82 -24.36 15.26 26.45
CA LYS A 82 -25.13 16.25 27.22
C LYS A 82 -26.63 15.99 27.06
N VAL A 83 -27.40 16.20 28.12
CA VAL A 83 -28.87 16.04 28.12
C VAL A 83 -29.49 17.31 28.69
N PHE A 84 -30.46 17.87 27.99
CA PHE A 84 -31.23 19.03 28.47
C PHE A 84 -32.68 18.97 28.00
N SER A 85 -33.56 19.68 28.71
CA SER A 85 -34.99 19.70 28.40
C SER A 85 -35.27 20.61 27.21
N ALA A 86 -36.03 20.13 26.23
CA ALA A 86 -36.47 20.93 25.09
C ALA A 86 -37.68 21.83 25.44
N GLY A 87 -38.32 21.59 26.59
CA GLY A 87 -39.55 22.27 26.99
C GLY A 87 -40.71 22.06 26.01
N VAL A 88 -40.70 20.95 25.25
CA VAL A 88 -41.75 20.51 24.33
C VAL A 88 -41.88 18.99 24.41
N THR A 89 -43.05 18.43 24.14
CA THR A 89 -43.30 16.97 24.19
C THR A 89 -43.21 16.30 22.82
N LYS A 90 -43.36 17.07 21.74
CA LYS A 90 -43.25 16.61 20.35
C LYS A 90 -42.22 17.46 19.61
N CYS A 91 -41.47 16.80 18.72
CA CYS A 91 -40.49 17.40 17.83
C CYS A 91 -40.83 16.93 16.42
N ASN A 92 -41.26 17.85 15.56
CA ASN A 92 -41.59 17.54 14.17
C ASN A 92 -40.31 17.42 13.35
N GLU A 93 -39.36 18.33 13.58
CA GLU A 93 -38.07 18.36 12.88
C GLU A 93 -36.95 18.78 13.82
N LEU A 94 -35.73 18.29 13.58
CA LEU A 94 -34.55 18.55 14.42
C LEU A 94 -33.33 18.80 13.53
N CYS A 95 -32.56 19.83 13.83
CA CYS A 95 -31.31 20.15 13.15
C CYS A 95 -30.21 20.53 14.17
N VAL A 96 -28.95 20.26 13.83
CA VAL A 96 -27.79 20.60 14.67
C VAL A 96 -26.63 21.13 13.81
N SER A 97 -25.96 22.16 14.31
CA SER A 97 -24.71 22.69 13.75
C SER A 97 -23.80 23.21 14.87
N GLU A 98 -22.57 23.61 14.55
CA GLU A 98 -21.64 24.24 15.50
C GLU A 98 -22.23 25.52 16.14
N LYS A 99 -23.26 26.13 15.52
CA LYS A 99 -23.94 27.32 16.03
C LYS A 99 -25.08 27.01 16.99
N GLY A 100 -25.57 25.77 17.03
CA GLY A 100 -26.62 25.38 17.95
C GLY A 100 -27.55 24.30 17.42
N ILE A 101 -28.62 24.07 18.17
CA ILE A 101 -29.63 23.05 17.92
C ILE A 101 -30.95 23.74 17.67
N PHE A 102 -31.66 23.32 16.64
CA PHE A 102 -32.90 23.91 16.20
C PHE A 102 -33.94 22.82 16.10
N LEU A 103 -35.12 23.06 16.63
CA LEU A 103 -36.21 22.10 16.56
C LEU A 103 -37.51 22.80 16.23
N LEU A 104 -38.28 22.17 15.35
CA LEU A 104 -39.63 22.57 15.03
C LEU A 104 -40.58 21.76 15.91
N ALA A 105 -41.38 22.44 16.74
CA ALA A 105 -42.36 21.80 17.60
C ALA A 105 -43.77 22.34 17.34
N GLY A 106 -44.75 21.45 17.28
CA GLY A 106 -46.16 21.81 17.40
C GLY A 106 -46.54 21.90 18.87
N VAL A 107 -47.14 23.01 19.30
CA VAL A 107 -47.71 23.11 20.65
C VAL A 107 -48.99 22.25 20.69
N SER A 108 -49.12 21.44 21.75
CA SER A 108 -50.28 20.66 22.22
C SER A 108 -51.52 20.47 21.30
N GLU A 109 -52.01 19.23 21.16
CA GLU A 109 -53.25 18.84 20.46
C GLU A 109 -54.56 19.51 20.97
N GLU A 110 -54.51 20.27 22.06
CA GLU A 110 -55.69 20.90 22.68
C GLU A 110 -55.92 22.37 22.25
N GLU A 111 -54.98 23.01 21.56
CA GLU A 111 -55.16 24.35 20.99
C GLU A 111 -54.59 24.34 19.57
N GLU A 112 -55.34 24.82 18.57
CA GLU A 112 -54.80 25.19 17.25
C GLU A 112 -53.69 26.24 17.49
N SER A 113 -52.46 25.77 17.67
CA SER A 113 -51.35 26.59 18.15
C SER A 113 -50.19 26.51 17.16
N GLU A 114 -49.58 27.68 16.96
CA GLU A 114 -48.52 27.94 15.99
C GLU A 114 -47.36 26.95 16.14
N THR A 115 -46.80 26.50 15.02
CA THR A 115 -45.54 25.75 15.05
C THR A 115 -44.43 26.69 15.52
N VAL A 116 -43.71 26.31 16.58
CA VAL A 116 -42.64 27.13 17.15
C VAL A 116 -41.29 26.51 16.81
N ILE A 117 -40.39 27.33 16.27
CA ILE A 117 -38.98 26.97 16.15
C ILE A 117 -38.30 27.33 17.47
N LYS A 118 -37.83 26.34 18.20
CA LYS A 118 -36.95 26.56 19.35
C LYS A 118 -35.50 26.41 18.95
N CYS A 119 -34.63 27.25 19.51
CA CYS A 119 -33.20 27.18 19.27
C CYS A 119 -32.41 27.20 20.58
N PHE A 120 -31.36 26.38 20.61
CA PHE A 120 -30.49 26.18 21.76
C PHE A 120 -29.04 26.37 21.32
N ASP A 121 -28.18 26.82 22.22
CA ASP A 121 -26.75 26.69 22.03
C ASP A 121 -26.27 25.25 22.37
N LEU A 122 -24.98 24.96 22.13
CA LEU A 122 -24.38 23.65 22.41
C LEU A 122 -24.20 23.35 23.92
N THR A 123 -24.53 24.29 24.80
CA THR A 123 -24.60 24.09 26.24
C THR A 123 -26.00 23.70 26.71
N GLY A 124 -27.00 23.82 25.83
CA GLY A 124 -28.41 23.58 26.13
C GLY A 124 -29.15 24.82 26.62
N ALA A 125 -28.55 26.01 26.56
CA ALA A 125 -29.22 27.26 26.88
C ALA A 125 -30.08 27.71 25.68
N GLU A 126 -31.32 28.08 25.95
CA GLU A 126 -32.24 28.58 24.93
C GLU A 126 -31.73 29.93 24.38
N ARG A 127 -31.65 30.04 23.05
CA ARG A 127 -31.33 31.29 22.35
C ARG A 127 -32.62 31.95 21.90
N THR A 128 -32.69 33.27 21.99
CA THR A 128 -33.81 34.05 21.46
C THR A 128 -33.43 34.55 20.06
N LEU A 129 -33.87 33.84 19.03
CA LEU A 129 -33.81 34.26 17.63
C LEU A 129 -35.25 34.45 17.14
N SER A 130 -35.51 35.54 16.40
CA SER A 130 -36.84 35.84 15.88
C SER A 130 -36.96 35.32 14.46
N PHE A 131 -37.78 34.29 14.26
CA PHE A 131 -38.10 33.73 12.94
C PHE A 131 -39.59 33.93 12.65
N SER A 132 -39.98 33.89 11.38
CA SER A 132 -41.41 33.78 11.06
C SER A 132 -41.89 32.36 11.40
N THR A 133 -42.73 32.23 12.42
CA THR A 133 -43.26 30.93 12.89
C THR A 133 -44.61 30.58 12.28
N GLU A 134 -45.25 31.51 11.56
CA GLU A 134 -46.57 31.26 10.95
C GLU A 134 -46.51 30.13 9.91
N SER A 135 -47.16 29.00 10.24
CA SER A 135 -47.35 27.84 9.36
C SER A 135 -46.06 27.18 8.85
N VAL A 136 -44.98 27.21 9.63
CA VAL A 136 -43.75 26.47 9.26
C VAL A 136 -44.03 24.97 9.35
N THR A 137 -43.83 24.26 8.24
CA THR A 137 -44.01 22.81 8.14
C THR A 137 -42.70 22.04 8.22
N ASP A 138 -41.58 22.67 7.87
CA ASP A 138 -40.27 22.03 7.87
C ASP A 138 -39.13 23.02 8.08
N ILE A 139 -37.97 22.54 8.57
CA ILE A 139 -36.75 23.33 8.75
C ILE A 139 -35.51 22.54 8.29
N ALA A 140 -34.49 23.24 7.79
CA ALA A 140 -33.20 22.63 7.46
C ALA A 140 -32.05 23.62 7.73
N LEU A 141 -30.84 23.11 7.91
CA LEU A 141 -29.65 23.93 8.13
C LEU A 141 -28.64 23.76 7.00
N SER A 142 -28.01 24.87 6.59
CA SER A 142 -26.78 24.82 5.80
C SER A 142 -25.83 25.95 6.22
N GLY A 143 -24.63 25.60 6.66
CA GLY A 143 -23.65 26.56 7.17
C GLY A 143 -24.23 27.45 8.29
N ASN A 144 -24.24 28.76 8.06
CA ASN A 144 -24.76 29.76 9.01
C ASN A 144 -26.21 30.17 8.74
N THR A 145 -26.98 29.35 8.03
CA THR A 145 -28.33 29.69 7.58
C THR A 145 -29.35 28.61 8.00
N LEU A 146 -30.46 29.06 8.59
CA LEU A 146 -31.67 28.26 8.83
C LEU A 146 -32.68 28.51 7.72
N PHE A 147 -33.09 27.44 7.07
CA PHE A 147 -34.15 27.44 6.08
C PHE A 147 -35.46 27.01 6.74
N THR A 148 -36.55 27.70 6.45
CA THR A 148 -37.90 27.34 6.90
C THR A 148 -38.81 27.18 5.71
N LEU A 149 -39.60 26.12 5.67
CA LEU A 149 -40.63 25.92 4.66
C LEU A 149 -42.01 26.20 5.25
N SER A 150 -42.77 27.10 4.61
CA SER A 150 -44.16 27.40 4.97
C SER A 150 -45.07 27.31 3.74
N PRO A 151 -46.28 26.76 3.84
CA PRO A 151 -47.26 26.80 2.76
C PRO A 151 -47.70 28.22 2.40
N LEU A 152 -47.65 29.16 3.35
CA LEU A 152 -48.10 30.54 3.17
C LEU A 152 -46.95 31.46 2.75
N LEU A 153 -45.78 31.29 3.36
CA LEU A 153 -44.62 32.17 3.17
C LEU A 153 -43.57 31.59 2.21
N GLY A 154 -43.75 30.32 1.80
CA GLY A 154 -42.79 29.54 1.04
C GLY A 154 -41.50 29.26 1.83
N LEU A 155 -40.41 29.00 1.10
CA LEU A 155 -39.05 28.84 1.61
C LEU A 155 -38.38 30.17 2.01
N LYS A 156 -38.12 30.37 3.29
CA LYS A 156 -37.33 31.52 3.79
C LYS A 156 -36.02 31.06 4.37
N ALA A 157 -35.04 31.97 4.40
CA ALA A 157 -33.73 31.74 4.98
C ALA A 157 -33.44 32.79 6.06
N TYR A 158 -32.79 32.37 7.15
CA TYR A 158 -32.48 33.22 8.29
C TYR A 158 -31.05 32.98 8.76
N SER A 159 -30.36 34.05 9.12
CA SER A 159 -29.01 34.00 9.68
C SER A 159 -29.07 33.40 11.09
N LEU A 160 -28.19 32.42 11.36
CA LEU A 160 -28.06 31.83 12.70
C LEU A 160 -27.35 32.74 13.72
N THR A 161 -26.77 33.85 13.25
CA THR A 161 -26.04 34.81 14.07
C THR A 161 -27.01 35.73 14.83
N ASP A 162 -28.03 36.22 14.15
CA ASP A 162 -28.90 37.31 14.62
C ASP A 162 -30.39 37.09 14.28
N GLY A 163 -30.73 36.03 13.53
CA GLY A 163 -32.10 35.70 13.16
C GLY A 163 -32.66 36.56 12.02
N SER A 164 -31.84 37.42 11.39
CA SER A 164 -32.32 38.24 10.28
C SER A 164 -32.65 37.37 9.06
N GLU A 165 -33.75 37.67 8.37
CA GLU A 165 -34.07 37.06 7.06
C GLU A 165 -32.94 37.39 6.07
N THR A 166 -32.43 36.37 5.37
CA THR A 166 -31.35 36.49 4.39
C THR A 166 -31.91 36.33 2.98
N ASP A 167 -31.24 36.94 2.00
CA ASP A 167 -31.64 36.85 0.59
C ASP A 167 -31.45 35.45 -0.02
N ALA A 168 -31.06 34.43 0.77
CA ALA A 168 -30.58 33.15 0.25
C ALA A 168 -31.63 32.40 -0.59
N PHE A 169 -32.94 32.57 -0.35
CA PHE A 169 -34.01 32.03 -1.21
C PHE A 169 -35.29 32.88 -1.06
N VAL A 170 -35.92 33.30 -2.18
CA VAL A 170 -37.22 33.99 -2.16
C VAL A 170 -38.25 33.17 -2.98
N PRO A 171 -39.38 32.73 -2.39
CA PRO A 171 -40.39 31.96 -3.10
C PRO A 171 -41.62 32.79 -3.46
N GLY A 172 -42.19 32.49 -4.63
CA GLY A 172 -43.48 33.00 -5.09
C GLY A 172 -44.57 31.92 -5.21
N LYS A 173 -44.42 30.75 -4.58
CA LYS A 173 -45.41 29.66 -4.63
C LYS A 173 -45.62 29.02 -3.26
N GLN A 174 -46.82 28.48 -3.07
CA GLN A 174 -47.23 27.72 -1.89
C GLN A 174 -46.66 26.29 -2.01
N TYR A 175 -45.92 25.83 -1.01
CA TYR A 175 -45.28 24.50 -1.00
C TYR A 175 -45.76 23.68 0.20
N LEU A 176 -46.05 22.40 -0.02
CA LEU A 176 -46.35 21.41 1.01
C LEU A 176 -45.32 20.28 0.85
N GLY A 177 -44.73 19.78 1.93
CA GLY A 177 -43.82 18.63 1.90
C GLY A 177 -42.56 18.81 2.76
N TYR A 178 -41.62 17.87 2.60
CA TYR A 178 -40.29 17.87 3.23
C TYR A 178 -39.25 18.58 2.35
N MET A 179 -38.23 19.13 3.01
CA MET A 179 -37.12 19.89 2.44
C MET A 179 -35.78 19.39 2.96
N ASP A 180 -34.77 19.38 2.08
CA ASP A 180 -33.37 19.35 2.47
C ASP A 180 -32.58 20.38 1.69
N VAL A 181 -31.49 20.87 2.26
CA VAL A 181 -30.73 21.99 1.70
C VAL A 181 -29.26 21.64 1.62
N CYS A 182 -28.68 21.82 0.43
CA CYS A 182 -27.29 21.51 0.12
C CYS A 182 -26.55 22.80 -0.26
N GLY A 183 -25.70 23.29 0.64
CA GLY A 183 -25.13 24.63 0.55
C GLY A 183 -26.20 25.75 0.60
N GLU A 184 -25.83 26.96 0.19
CA GLU A 184 -26.74 28.13 0.27
C GLU A 184 -27.70 28.25 -0.93
N ASP A 185 -27.44 27.50 -2.02
CA ASP A 185 -28.12 27.72 -3.32
C ASP A 185 -28.95 26.54 -3.81
N MET A 186 -28.91 25.38 -3.15
CA MET A 186 -29.62 24.18 -3.62
C MET A 186 -30.58 23.62 -2.59
N VAL A 187 -31.79 23.33 -3.03
CA VAL A 187 -32.85 22.77 -2.19
C VAL A 187 -33.52 21.59 -2.88
N PHE A 188 -33.75 20.53 -2.13
CA PHE A 188 -34.63 19.46 -2.55
C PHE A 188 -36.04 19.71 -2.01
N LEU A 189 -37.05 19.57 -2.87
CA LEU A 189 -38.46 19.68 -2.48
C LEU A 189 -39.20 18.39 -2.85
N SER A 190 -39.53 17.60 -1.83
CA SER A 190 -40.11 16.25 -1.98
C SER A 190 -41.42 16.21 -2.79
N TRP A 191 -42.31 17.18 -2.63
CA TRP A 191 -43.58 17.24 -3.38
C TRP A 191 -43.39 17.48 -4.88
N LEU A 192 -42.34 18.20 -5.25
CA LEU A 192 -41.98 18.42 -6.65
C LEU A 192 -41.11 17.29 -7.21
N LYS A 193 -40.73 16.32 -6.38
CA LYS A 193 -39.75 15.27 -6.71
C LYS A 193 -38.52 15.87 -7.40
N GLY A 194 -38.06 17.02 -6.90
CA GLY A 194 -37.17 17.90 -7.66
C GLY A 194 -36.06 18.56 -6.85
N ILE A 195 -34.89 18.70 -7.48
CA ILE A 195 -33.75 19.46 -7.00
C ILE A 195 -33.81 20.83 -7.68
N PHE A 196 -33.75 21.88 -6.88
CA PHE A 196 -33.85 23.26 -7.34
C PHE A 196 -32.59 24.02 -6.97
N ARG A 197 -32.14 24.88 -7.89
CA ARG A 197 -31.00 25.78 -7.68
C ARG A 197 -31.42 27.23 -7.84
N LYS A 198 -30.95 28.08 -6.94
CA LYS A 198 -31.06 29.53 -7.11
C LYS A 198 -30.13 30.02 -8.23
N GLN A 199 -30.67 30.85 -9.12
CA GLN A 199 -29.96 31.51 -10.20
C GLN A 199 -30.38 32.98 -10.25
N GLY A 200 -29.60 33.86 -9.60
CA GLY A 200 -30.01 35.24 -9.37
C GLY A 200 -31.26 35.31 -8.48
N ASP A 201 -32.28 36.06 -8.91
CA ASP A 201 -33.58 36.17 -8.22
C ASP A 201 -34.56 35.05 -8.60
N SER A 202 -34.12 34.07 -9.40
CA SER A 202 -34.95 32.96 -9.88
C SER A 202 -34.53 31.64 -9.25
N VAL A 203 -35.46 30.70 -9.15
CA VAL A 203 -35.19 29.30 -8.77
C VAL A 203 -35.47 28.43 -9.98
N VAL A 204 -34.48 27.65 -10.41
CA VAL A 204 -34.55 26.78 -11.58
C VAL A 204 -34.53 25.32 -11.13
N SER A 205 -35.41 24.51 -11.72
CA SER A 205 -35.40 23.05 -11.54
C SER A 205 -34.17 22.48 -12.23
N ILE A 206 -33.35 21.73 -11.52
CA ILE A 206 -32.15 21.09 -12.08
C ILE A 206 -32.53 19.78 -12.77
N ASN A 207 -33.46 19.03 -12.20
CA ASN A 207 -34.14 17.94 -12.89
C ASN A 207 -35.41 18.52 -13.53
N ASN A 208 -35.53 18.51 -14.86
CA ASN A 208 -36.60 19.20 -15.61
C ASN A 208 -38.02 18.58 -15.44
N GLY A 209 -38.35 17.99 -14.30
CA GLY A 209 -39.68 17.43 -14.00
C GLY A 209 -40.00 16.10 -14.71
N GLU A 210 -39.06 15.52 -15.47
CA GLU A 210 -39.21 14.21 -16.12
C GLU A 210 -38.64 13.04 -15.30
N GLU A 211 -37.96 13.31 -14.19
CA GLU A 211 -37.26 12.29 -13.40
C GLU A 211 -37.91 12.10 -12.01
N GLU A 212 -38.39 10.89 -11.72
CA GLU A 212 -38.89 10.54 -10.38
C GLU A 212 -37.72 10.32 -9.41
N ILE A 213 -37.45 11.31 -8.58
CA ILE A 213 -36.59 11.17 -7.39
C ILE A 213 -37.45 10.57 -6.26
N GLY A 214 -36.91 9.56 -5.55
CA GLY A 214 -37.56 8.94 -4.39
C GLY A 214 -37.75 9.90 -3.20
N SER A 215 -38.47 9.45 -2.18
CA SER A 215 -38.73 10.24 -0.96
C SER A 215 -37.54 10.34 -0.01
N ASP A 216 -36.50 9.51 -0.20
CA ASP A 216 -35.40 9.35 0.74
C ASP A 216 -34.14 10.02 0.20
N PHE A 217 -33.55 10.88 1.03
CA PHE A 217 -32.39 11.70 0.71
C PHE A 217 -31.53 11.94 1.95
N ALA A 218 -30.27 12.32 1.74
CA ALA A 218 -29.35 12.75 2.79
C ALA A 218 -28.38 13.80 2.26
N VAL A 219 -28.13 14.86 3.01
CA VAL A 219 -27.07 15.82 2.71
C VAL A 219 -25.82 15.53 3.53
N CYS A 220 -24.65 15.54 2.88
CA CYS A 220 -23.36 15.45 3.53
C CYS A 220 -22.41 16.49 2.90
N GLY A 221 -22.06 17.55 3.63
CA GLY A 221 -21.27 18.65 3.09
C GLY A 221 -21.99 19.38 1.95
N GLU A 222 -21.34 19.51 0.79
CA GLU A 222 -21.91 20.12 -0.43
C GLU A 222 -22.53 19.07 -1.39
N ASP A 223 -22.82 17.87 -0.89
CA ASP A 223 -23.39 16.77 -1.65
C ASP A 223 -24.78 16.38 -1.12
N LEU A 224 -25.74 16.24 -2.04
CA LEU A 224 -27.05 15.66 -1.83
C LEU A 224 -27.07 14.23 -2.37
N PHE A 225 -27.43 13.27 -1.53
CA PHE A 225 -27.66 11.88 -1.89
C PHE A 225 -29.16 11.60 -1.94
N TYR A 226 -29.62 10.82 -2.91
CA TYR A 226 -31.03 10.48 -3.08
C TYR A 226 -31.20 9.09 -3.68
N VAL A 227 -32.33 8.44 -3.42
CA VAL A 227 -32.63 7.11 -4.00
C VAL A 227 -33.40 7.27 -5.31
N LYS A 228 -32.92 6.64 -6.39
CA LYS A 228 -33.56 6.54 -7.71
C LYS A 228 -33.61 5.09 -8.17
N GLU A 229 -34.81 4.56 -8.38
CA GLU A 229 -35.03 3.19 -8.89
C GLU A 229 -34.23 2.11 -8.12
N GLY A 230 -34.06 2.30 -6.80
CA GLY A 230 -33.29 1.38 -5.95
C GLY A 230 -31.78 1.62 -5.91
N ASN A 231 -31.27 2.62 -6.64
CA ASN A 231 -29.86 3.04 -6.60
C ASN A 231 -29.70 4.31 -5.77
N ILE A 232 -28.56 4.45 -5.09
CA ILE A 232 -28.16 5.71 -4.45
C ILE A 232 -27.50 6.58 -5.51
N CYS A 233 -28.09 7.75 -5.76
CA CYS A 233 -27.58 8.78 -6.65
C CYS A 233 -27.05 9.96 -5.83
N ARG A 234 -26.18 10.77 -6.43
CA ARG A 234 -25.55 11.94 -5.80
C ARG A 234 -25.61 13.15 -6.72
N TYR A 235 -25.89 14.32 -6.14
CA TYR A 235 -25.77 15.63 -6.76
C TYR A 235 -24.85 16.51 -5.89
N GLY A 236 -23.78 17.08 -6.44
CA GLY A 236 -22.83 17.89 -5.67
C GLY A 236 -22.15 18.98 -6.49
N LYS A 237 -21.73 20.08 -5.85
CA LYS A 237 -20.92 21.14 -6.50
C LYS A 237 -19.50 20.63 -6.74
N GLY A 238 -19.30 19.86 -7.81
CA GLY A 238 -17.96 19.57 -8.33
C GLY A 238 -17.38 20.82 -9.01
N VAL A 239 -16.84 21.78 -8.24
CA VAL A 239 -16.10 22.92 -8.80
C VAL A 239 -14.86 23.18 -7.96
N PHE A 240 -13.70 22.84 -8.50
CA PHE A 240 -12.41 23.11 -7.85
C PHE A 240 -11.75 24.38 -8.39
N LEU A 241 -11.53 24.48 -9.70
CA LEU A 241 -10.90 25.67 -10.30
C LEU A 241 -11.73 26.15 -11.50
N GLN A 242 -12.44 27.26 -11.32
CA GLN A 242 -13.09 27.97 -12.43
C GLN A 242 -12.10 28.92 -13.10
N LYS A 243 -12.10 28.88 -14.43
CA LYS A 243 -11.39 29.79 -15.33
C LYS A 243 -11.50 31.25 -14.91
N ASP A 244 -12.71 31.69 -14.54
CA ASP A 244 -13.08 33.09 -14.29
C ASP A 244 -13.44 33.39 -12.81
N GLY A 245 -13.05 32.53 -11.87
CA GLY A 245 -13.40 32.65 -10.44
C GLY A 245 -12.27 33.09 -9.51
N ALA A 246 -11.09 33.44 -10.05
CA ALA A 246 -9.89 33.65 -9.24
C ALA A 246 -9.73 35.08 -8.70
N GLN A 247 -9.10 35.21 -7.52
CA GLN A 247 -8.92 36.50 -6.83
C GLN A 247 -8.00 37.50 -7.57
N THR A 248 -7.14 37.01 -8.47
CA THR A 248 -6.18 37.82 -9.24
C THR A 248 -6.08 37.34 -10.69
N ALA A 249 -5.64 38.22 -11.60
CA ALA A 249 -5.45 37.88 -13.01
C ALA A 249 -4.46 36.71 -13.22
N ASP A 250 -3.40 36.63 -12.42
CA ASP A 250 -2.42 35.54 -12.49
C ASP A 250 -2.99 34.19 -12.04
N ALA A 251 -4.02 34.19 -11.20
CA ALA A 251 -4.67 33.01 -10.67
C ALA A 251 -5.79 32.46 -11.59
N THR A 252 -6.25 33.23 -12.58
CA THR A 252 -7.12 32.72 -13.66
C THR A 252 -6.31 31.86 -14.63
N PHE A 253 -6.92 31.06 -15.51
CA PHE A 253 -6.22 30.39 -16.63
C PHE A 253 -7.05 30.47 -17.90
N SER A 254 -6.40 30.48 -19.06
CA SER A 254 -7.10 30.78 -20.33
C SER A 254 -7.26 29.55 -21.22
N TYR A 255 -6.25 28.69 -21.30
CA TYR A 255 -6.27 27.51 -22.15
C TYR A 255 -5.45 26.39 -21.51
N ALA A 256 -6.06 25.67 -20.56
CA ALA A 256 -5.45 24.50 -19.94
C ALA A 256 -5.38 23.35 -20.95
N THR A 257 -4.17 22.84 -21.20
CA THR A 257 -3.91 21.75 -22.18
C THR A 257 -3.47 20.45 -21.52
N ASP A 258 -2.89 20.54 -20.33
CA ASP A 258 -2.39 19.40 -19.56
C ASP A 258 -2.41 19.78 -18.07
N PHE A 259 -2.43 18.79 -17.18
CA PHE A 259 -2.30 19.00 -15.75
C PHE A 259 -1.65 17.81 -15.05
N ALA A 260 -1.07 18.03 -13.88
CA ALA A 260 -0.63 16.95 -13.00
C ALA A 260 -0.97 17.26 -11.55
N VAL A 261 -1.04 16.21 -10.73
CA VAL A 261 -1.31 16.31 -9.30
C VAL A 261 -0.17 15.65 -8.55
N ALA A 262 0.44 16.38 -7.61
CA ALA A 262 1.52 15.85 -6.78
C ALA A 262 1.67 16.66 -5.49
N ASN A 263 2.00 16.01 -4.37
CA ASN A 263 2.30 16.65 -3.08
C ASN A 263 1.23 17.67 -2.64
N GLY A 264 -0.02 17.28 -2.79
CA GLY A 264 -1.21 18.09 -2.53
C GLY A 264 -1.28 19.42 -3.27
N ARG A 265 -0.83 19.40 -4.53
CA ARG A 265 -0.94 20.51 -5.46
C ARG A 265 -1.46 20.05 -6.80
N VAL A 266 -2.15 20.96 -7.46
CA VAL A 266 -2.60 20.84 -8.85
C VAL A 266 -1.75 21.77 -9.71
N TYR A 267 -1.07 21.20 -10.70
CA TYR A 267 -0.22 21.89 -11.65
C TYR A 267 -0.95 21.95 -12.98
N VAL A 268 -1.38 23.13 -13.39
CA VAL A 268 -2.15 23.34 -14.62
C VAL A 268 -1.25 23.99 -15.67
N LEU A 269 -1.11 23.36 -16.83
CA LEU A 269 -0.40 23.95 -17.96
C LEU A 269 -1.35 24.84 -18.77
N ASP A 270 -1.23 26.15 -18.57
CA ASP A 270 -1.97 27.15 -19.33
C ASP A 270 -1.15 27.54 -20.57
N ALA A 271 -1.44 26.91 -21.70
CA ALA A 271 -0.68 27.13 -22.93
C ALA A 271 -0.85 28.56 -23.47
N ALA A 272 -1.99 29.20 -23.23
CA ALA A 272 -2.22 30.60 -23.61
C ALA A 272 -1.35 31.56 -22.79
N ALA A 273 -1.16 31.28 -21.49
CA ALA A 273 -0.20 32.01 -20.66
C ALA A 273 1.26 31.57 -20.89
N SER A 274 1.49 30.44 -21.57
CA SER A 274 2.79 29.77 -21.66
C SER A 274 3.43 29.61 -20.28
N ALA A 275 2.63 29.08 -19.34
CA ALA A 275 2.98 28.98 -17.94
C ALA A 275 2.36 27.75 -17.28
N VAL A 276 2.98 27.28 -16.20
CA VAL A 276 2.39 26.32 -15.27
C VAL A 276 1.89 27.10 -14.06
N LYS A 277 0.62 26.90 -13.72
CA LYS A 277 -0.04 27.50 -12.55
C LYS A 277 -0.23 26.45 -11.48
N ILE A 278 0.17 26.78 -10.26
CA ILE A 278 0.22 25.84 -9.14
C ILE A 278 -0.82 26.27 -8.12
N TYR A 279 -1.72 25.35 -7.80
CA TYR A 279 -2.78 25.55 -6.81
C TYR A 279 -2.61 24.52 -5.70
N LEU A 280 -2.90 24.93 -4.47
CA LEU A 280 -3.08 24.03 -3.34
C LEU A 280 -4.41 23.30 -3.47
N GLU A 281 -4.55 22.17 -2.76
CA GLU A 281 -5.79 21.40 -2.63
C GLU A 281 -6.98 22.17 -2.03
N ASP A 282 -6.77 23.32 -1.41
CA ASP A 282 -7.85 24.20 -0.94
C ASP A 282 -8.26 25.25 -1.99
N LYS A 283 -7.80 25.09 -3.25
CA LYS A 283 -8.01 25.98 -4.41
C LYS A 283 -7.17 27.26 -4.35
N THR A 284 -6.35 27.44 -3.32
CA THR A 284 -5.50 28.63 -3.21
C THR A 284 -4.44 28.60 -4.30
N PHE A 285 -4.38 29.66 -5.11
CA PHE A 285 -3.28 29.87 -6.04
C PHE A 285 -1.98 30.09 -5.27
N GLU A 286 -1.01 29.20 -5.45
CA GLU A 286 0.31 29.35 -4.83
C GLU A 286 1.20 30.29 -5.65
N LYS A 287 1.39 29.95 -6.94
CA LYS A 287 2.26 30.71 -7.86
C LYS A 287 2.12 30.27 -9.31
N MET A 288 2.65 31.10 -10.20
CA MET A 288 2.87 30.79 -11.60
C MET A 288 4.38 30.66 -11.87
N ILE A 289 4.74 29.72 -12.74
CA ILE A 289 6.09 29.60 -13.30
C ILE A 289 6.02 29.56 -14.82
N GLY A 290 7.00 30.15 -15.49
CA GLY A 290 6.95 30.31 -16.94
C GLY A 290 6.32 31.62 -17.38
N SER A 291 6.60 31.97 -18.63
CA SER A 291 5.96 33.02 -19.42
C SER A 291 6.35 32.79 -20.86
N TYR A 292 5.67 33.41 -21.82
CA TYR A 292 6.04 33.24 -23.23
C TYR A 292 7.48 33.71 -23.51
N GLY A 293 8.28 32.83 -24.13
CA GLY A 293 9.60 33.19 -24.63
C GLY A 293 10.51 32.01 -24.90
N LYS A 294 11.74 32.31 -25.34
CA LYS A 294 12.74 31.29 -25.75
C LYS A 294 13.87 31.09 -24.73
N GLU A 295 13.92 31.94 -23.71
CA GLU A 295 14.98 31.98 -22.68
C GLU A 295 14.70 30.98 -21.55
N MET A 296 15.71 30.47 -20.84
CA MET A 296 15.50 29.54 -19.70
C MET A 296 14.50 30.10 -18.68
N GLY A 297 13.57 29.24 -18.25
CA GLY A 297 12.46 29.65 -17.36
C GLY A 297 11.26 30.26 -18.08
N ARG A 298 11.32 30.47 -19.40
CA ARG A 298 10.18 30.79 -20.26
C ARG A 298 9.73 29.57 -21.08
N LEU A 299 8.48 29.53 -21.51
CA LEU A 299 7.89 28.43 -22.26
C LEU A 299 7.45 28.91 -23.64
N TYR A 300 7.50 28.00 -24.63
CA TYR A 300 7.11 28.28 -26.01
C TYR A 300 6.16 27.21 -26.50
N TYR A 301 4.85 27.48 -26.50
CA TYR A 301 3.79 26.51 -26.83
C TYR A 301 3.96 25.19 -26.07
N PRO A 302 3.82 25.21 -24.74
CA PRO A 302 4.00 24.00 -23.95
C PRO A 302 2.87 23.00 -24.21
N THR A 303 3.21 21.71 -24.24
CA THR A 303 2.31 20.62 -24.67
C THR A 303 2.10 19.55 -23.61
N SER A 304 3.10 19.30 -22.77
CA SER A 304 3.04 18.25 -21.75
C SER A 304 3.81 18.65 -20.49
N LEU A 305 3.33 18.19 -19.33
CA LEU A 305 3.99 18.40 -18.05
C LEU A 305 4.07 17.10 -17.24
N SER A 306 5.12 16.98 -16.43
CA SER A 306 5.26 15.91 -15.43
C SER A 306 5.84 16.46 -14.15
N VAL A 307 5.44 15.91 -13.01
CA VAL A 307 5.83 16.41 -11.69
C VAL A 307 6.38 15.27 -10.85
N LYS A 308 7.47 15.54 -10.14
CA LYS A 308 8.02 14.66 -9.10
C LYS A 308 8.59 15.48 -7.96
N GLY A 309 8.02 15.36 -6.76
CA GLY A 309 8.47 16.18 -5.64
C GLY A 309 8.31 17.66 -5.99
N ASP A 310 9.39 18.44 -5.84
CA ASP A 310 9.45 19.85 -6.24
C ASP A 310 9.88 20.07 -7.70
N LEU A 311 10.15 19.00 -8.45
CA LEU A 311 10.60 19.09 -9.85
C LEU A 311 9.40 19.06 -10.80
N ILE A 312 9.39 20.00 -11.75
CA ILE A 312 8.35 20.12 -12.77
C ILE A 312 9.04 20.12 -14.13
N ALA A 313 8.85 19.07 -14.93
CA ALA A 313 9.33 19.01 -16.29
C ALA A 313 8.21 19.46 -17.23
N VAL A 314 8.50 20.42 -18.10
CA VAL A 314 7.56 20.92 -19.11
C VAL A 314 8.16 20.72 -20.48
N ALA A 315 7.51 19.92 -21.31
CA ALA A 315 7.77 19.84 -22.73
C ALA A 315 7.16 21.06 -23.43
N ASP A 316 8.00 21.81 -24.14
CA ASP A 316 7.60 22.93 -24.96
C ASP A 316 8.05 22.73 -26.41
N GLY A 317 7.48 23.49 -27.35
CA GLY A 317 7.73 23.37 -28.80
C GLY A 317 9.18 23.64 -29.23
N ARG A 318 10.16 23.71 -28.32
CA ARG A 318 11.60 23.74 -28.63
C ARG A 318 12.47 22.90 -27.69
N ARG A 319 12.03 22.58 -26.47
CA ARG A 319 12.87 21.95 -25.44
C ARG A 319 12.03 21.40 -24.30
N VAL A 320 12.72 20.80 -23.33
CA VAL A 320 12.16 20.54 -22.01
C VAL A 320 12.79 21.48 -20.99
N SER A 321 11.93 22.20 -20.26
CA SER A 321 12.32 23.04 -19.12
C SER A 321 12.00 22.30 -17.82
N VAL A 322 13.00 22.04 -16.99
CA VAL A 322 12.85 21.43 -15.67
C VAL A 322 12.96 22.51 -14.60
N PHE A 323 11.85 22.84 -13.97
CA PHE A 323 11.79 23.80 -12.87
C PHE A 323 12.08 23.11 -11.54
N SER A 324 12.81 23.80 -10.68
CA SER A 324 13.12 23.41 -9.31
C SER A 324 12.98 24.63 -8.40
N LYS A 325 13.13 24.43 -7.08
CA LYS A 325 13.10 25.51 -6.09
C LYS A 325 14.22 26.54 -6.25
N GLU A 326 15.34 26.16 -6.87
CA GLU A 326 16.54 26.99 -7.00
C GLU A 326 16.56 27.79 -8.30
N ALA A 327 16.43 27.10 -9.44
CA ALA A 327 16.45 27.69 -10.78
C ALA A 327 15.86 26.73 -11.83
N PRO A 328 15.37 27.26 -12.96
CA PRO A 328 15.03 26.44 -14.13
C PRO A 328 16.30 25.85 -14.76
N ARG A 329 16.24 24.59 -15.16
CA ARG A 329 17.31 23.83 -15.82
C ARG A 329 16.79 23.27 -17.14
N ALA A 330 17.70 22.97 -18.06
CA ALA A 330 17.36 22.22 -19.27
C ALA A 330 17.99 20.84 -19.25
N LEU A 331 17.41 19.97 -20.08
CA LEU A 331 18.02 18.70 -20.45
C LEU A 331 19.28 18.96 -21.31
N LEU A 332 20.34 18.21 -21.03
CA LEU A 332 21.66 18.37 -21.65
C LEU A 332 21.96 17.21 -22.61
N GLY A 333 22.63 17.49 -23.73
CA GLY A 333 23.18 16.46 -24.62
C GLY A 333 22.43 16.21 -25.92
N ARG A 334 21.17 16.64 -26.04
CA ARG A 334 20.41 16.57 -27.30
C ARG A 334 19.55 17.81 -27.52
N SER A 335 19.52 18.30 -28.77
CA SER A 335 18.51 19.27 -29.18
C SER A 335 17.23 18.51 -29.51
N ILE A 336 16.14 18.87 -28.84
CA ILE A 336 14.83 18.26 -29.04
C ILE A 336 14.01 19.16 -29.97
N SER A 337 13.23 18.56 -30.86
CA SER A 337 12.25 19.25 -31.70
C SER A 337 10.89 18.60 -31.48
N ASP A 338 9.88 19.42 -31.17
CA ASP A 338 8.48 18.99 -31.01
C ASP A 338 8.28 17.81 -30.03
N PRO A 339 8.67 17.98 -28.76
CA PRO A 339 8.42 16.95 -27.74
C PRO A 339 6.91 16.72 -27.56
N THR A 340 6.53 15.46 -27.51
CA THR A 340 5.13 15.02 -27.45
C THR A 340 4.71 14.63 -26.04
N ASN A 341 5.62 14.06 -25.26
CA ASN A 341 5.32 13.58 -23.92
C ASN A 341 6.57 13.57 -23.03
N VAL A 342 6.43 13.96 -21.77
CA VAL A 342 7.50 13.91 -20.76
C VAL A 342 7.01 13.20 -19.51
N VAL A 343 7.80 12.29 -18.96
CA VAL A 343 7.43 11.49 -17.77
C VAL A 343 8.63 11.33 -16.84
N PHE A 344 8.40 11.52 -15.54
CA PHE A 344 9.36 11.10 -14.50
C PHE A 344 9.21 9.62 -14.18
N ALA A 345 10.33 8.90 -14.10
CA ALA A 345 10.38 7.53 -13.55
C ALA A 345 11.55 7.40 -12.59
N GLY A 346 11.27 7.27 -11.29
CA GLY A 346 12.30 7.42 -10.28
C GLY A 346 13.00 8.78 -10.44
N ASN A 347 14.33 8.85 -10.37
CA ASN A 347 15.08 10.11 -10.54
C ASN A 347 15.43 10.43 -12.00
N LYS A 348 14.81 9.74 -12.97
CA LYS A 348 15.08 9.91 -14.40
C LYS A 348 13.94 10.64 -15.09
N VAL A 349 14.25 11.26 -16.22
CA VAL A 349 13.26 11.89 -17.11
C VAL A 349 13.26 11.14 -18.43
N TYR A 350 12.07 10.75 -18.87
CA TYR A 350 11.84 10.15 -20.18
C TYR A 350 11.09 11.16 -21.05
N LEU A 351 11.58 11.36 -22.26
CA LEU A 351 11.06 12.35 -23.19
C LEU A 351 10.83 11.70 -24.55
N ALA A 352 9.58 11.72 -25.03
CA ALA A 352 9.24 11.32 -26.38
C ALA A 352 9.14 12.54 -27.31
N ASP A 353 9.56 12.36 -28.56
CA ASP A 353 9.29 13.26 -29.69
C ASP A 353 8.81 12.45 -30.91
N ASP A 354 8.60 13.13 -32.04
CA ASP A 354 8.16 12.49 -33.30
C ASP A 354 9.17 11.43 -33.84
N GLY A 355 10.42 11.46 -33.40
CA GLY A 355 11.49 10.58 -33.88
C GLY A 355 11.92 9.45 -32.92
N GLY A 356 11.68 9.57 -31.62
CA GLY A 356 12.18 8.61 -30.64
C GLY A 356 11.89 8.92 -29.18
N LEU A 357 12.64 8.26 -28.30
CA LEU A 357 12.56 8.38 -26.84
C LEU A 357 13.95 8.61 -26.26
N TYR A 358 14.05 9.53 -25.31
CA TYR A 358 15.32 9.92 -24.70
C TYR A 358 15.25 9.78 -23.19
N GLU A 359 16.23 9.08 -22.63
CA GLU A 359 16.42 8.92 -21.18
C GLU A 359 17.45 9.93 -20.67
N TYR A 360 17.06 10.67 -19.65
CA TYR A 360 17.93 11.61 -18.94
C TYR A 360 18.11 11.19 -17.48
N GLY A 361 19.33 11.35 -16.99
CA GLY A 361 19.69 11.03 -15.62
C GLY A 361 19.17 12.05 -14.60
N ALA A 362 19.46 11.80 -13.32
CA ALA A 362 19.09 12.71 -12.23
C ALA A 362 19.76 14.09 -12.33
N ASP A 363 20.90 14.17 -13.03
CA ASP A 363 21.61 15.41 -13.33
C ASP A 363 21.07 16.13 -14.58
N LEU A 364 20.04 15.57 -15.21
CA LEU A 364 19.41 16.04 -16.46
C LEU A 364 20.32 15.90 -17.70
N SER A 365 21.38 15.11 -17.62
CA SER A 365 22.20 14.77 -18.78
C SER A 365 21.60 13.59 -19.55
N LEU A 366 21.74 13.61 -20.89
CA LEU A 366 21.31 12.51 -21.74
C LEU A 366 22.10 11.25 -21.37
N VAL A 367 21.36 10.22 -20.98
CA VAL A 367 21.90 8.90 -20.68
C VAL A 367 21.83 8.02 -21.91
N GLN A 368 20.67 7.99 -22.58
CA GLN A 368 20.44 7.11 -23.71
C GLN A 368 19.41 7.66 -24.70
N ASP A 369 19.62 7.35 -25.98
CA ASP A 369 18.71 7.62 -27.09
C ASP A 369 18.15 6.31 -27.64
N TYR A 370 16.83 6.24 -27.80
CA TYR A 370 16.11 5.11 -28.36
C TYR A 370 15.35 5.56 -29.61
N SER A 371 15.78 5.06 -30.76
CA SER A 371 15.08 5.25 -32.03
C SER A 371 14.16 4.06 -32.29
N PHE A 372 12.87 4.34 -32.50
CA PHE A 372 11.89 3.32 -32.87
C PHE A 372 11.44 3.51 -34.33
N ALA A 373 11.03 2.43 -34.97
CA ALA A 373 10.69 2.45 -36.40
C ALA A 373 9.52 3.39 -36.74
N GLU A 374 8.59 3.60 -35.81
CA GLU A 374 7.39 4.44 -35.99
C GLU A 374 7.35 5.61 -34.99
N GLY A 375 8.50 5.99 -34.41
CA GLY A 375 8.57 7.01 -33.35
C GLY A 375 7.95 6.55 -32.01
N CYS A 376 8.15 7.31 -30.95
CA CYS A 376 7.53 7.01 -29.65
C CYS A 376 6.36 7.96 -29.40
N ARG A 377 5.15 7.43 -29.26
CA ARG A 377 3.95 8.26 -29.06
C ARG A 377 3.52 8.37 -27.61
N PHE A 378 3.63 7.28 -26.85
CA PHE A 378 3.18 7.22 -25.46
C PHE A 378 4.27 6.66 -24.58
N VAL A 379 4.46 7.29 -23.43
CA VAL A 379 5.35 6.82 -22.37
C VAL A 379 4.54 6.79 -21.07
N ALA A 380 4.69 5.72 -20.30
CA ALA A 380 4.07 5.61 -18.98
C ALA A 380 5.09 5.03 -18.00
N ALA A 381 5.05 5.48 -16.75
CA ALA A 381 5.96 5.03 -15.70
C ALA A 381 5.19 4.49 -14.50
N GLY A 382 5.66 3.35 -13.99
CA GLY A 382 5.18 2.76 -12.75
C GLY A 382 5.85 3.36 -11.52
N SER A 383 5.22 3.19 -10.37
CA SER A 383 5.75 3.62 -9.06
C SER A 383 7.06 2.89 -8.69
N ASP A 384 7.27 1.69 -9.22
CA ASP A 384 8.49 0.89 -9.10
C ASP A 384 9.66 1.41 -9.96
N GLY A 385 9.44 2.48 -10.74
CA GLY A 385 10.42 3.07 -11.64
C GLY A 385 10.54 2.36 -12.99
N ARG A 386 9.69 1.37 -13.28
CA ARG A 386 9.59 0.76 -14.61
C ARG A 386 8.96 1.74 -15.59
N VAL A 387 9.38 1.67 -16.84
CA VAL A 387 8.90 2.53 -17.92
C VAL A 387 8.42 1.68 -19.09
N PHE A 388 7.30 2.10 -19.67
CA PHE A 388 6.71 1.53 -20.86
C PHE A 388 6.68 2.59 -21.96
N ALA A 389 7.01 2.18 -23.17
CA ALA A 389 7.06 3.06 -24.34
C ALA A 389 6.35 2.39 -25.52
N ALA A 390 5.45 3.12 -26.18
CA ALA A 390 4.71 2.61 -27.33
C ALA A 390 5.20 3.24 -28.65
N SER A 391 5.42 2.39 -29.66
CA SER A 391 5.77 2.75 -31.04
C SER A 391 4.95 1.91 -32.01
N GLY A 392 4.00 2.53 -32.72
CA GLY A 392 3.07 1.83 -33.61
C GLY A 392 2.25 0.79 -32.83
N LYS A 393 2.45 -0.50 -33.15
CA LYS A 393 1.83 -1.64 -32.42
C LYS A 393 2.69 -2.20 -31.28
N ASN A 394 3.95 -1.80 -31.20
CA ASN A 394 4.91 -2.38 -30.26
C ASN A 394 4.92 -1.57 -28.97
N VAL A 395 4.96 -2.29 -27.85
CA VAL A 395 5.25 -1.75 -26.53
C VAL A 395 6.58 -2.32 -26.07
N TYR A 396 7.44 -1.43 -25.61
CA TYR A 396 8.73 -1.75 -25.01
C TYR A 396 8.68 -1.49 -23.51
N ARG A 397 9.45 -2.25 -22.74
CA ARG A 397 9.56 -2.13 -21.28
C ARG A 397 11.01 -1.95 -20.88
N LYS A 398 11.24 -1.14 -19.86
CA LYS A 398 12.51 -1.02 -19.15
C LYS A 398 12.27 -1.00 -17.65
N GLY A 399 12.77 -1.99 -16.93
CA GLY A 399 12.78 -2.00 -15.47
C GLY A 399 13.68 -0.91 -14.89
N ALA A 400 13.47 -0.54 -13.63
CA ALA A 400 14.20 0.55 -12.98
C ALA A 400 15.74 0.37 -13.00
N ASN A 401 16.19 -0.87 -12.90
CA ASN A 401 17.61 -1.25 -12.89
C ASN A 401 18.11 -1.78 -14.25
N GLU A 402 17.25 -1.86 -15.26
CA GLU A 402 17.63 -2.31 -16.59
C GLU A 402 18.30 -1.16 -17.38
N GLU A 403 19.27 -1.51 -18.21
CA GLU A 403 20.06 -0.54 -18.99
C GLU A 403 19.35 -0.15 -20.30
N TYR A 404 18.63 -1.08 -20.93
CA TYR A 404 17.98 -0.87 -22.22
C TYR A 404 16.51 -1.29 -22.18
N PHE A 405 15.71 -0.70 -23.06
CA PHE A 405 14.36 -1.19 -23.34
C PHE A 405 14.42 -2.54 -24.05
N SER A 406 13.56 -3.46 -23.65
CA SER A 406 13.29 -4.71 -24.35
C SER A 406 11.89 -4.70 -24.96
N PRO A 407 11.65 -5.38 -26.10
CA PRO A 407 10.29 -5.66 -26.56
C PRO A 407 9.48 -6.31 -25.44
N PHE A 408 8.23 -5.88 -25.30
CA PHE A 408 7.36 -6.35 -24.23
C PHE A 408 6.07 -6.95 -24.78
N ILE A 409 5.25 -6.14 -25.46
CA ILE A 409 3.97 -6.57 -26.05
C ILE A 409 3.90 -6.10 -27.49
N MET A 410 3.30 -6.93 -28.36
CA MET A 410 2.87 -6.52 -29.69
C MET A 410 1.34 -6.55 -29.73
N ALA A 411 0.72 -5.37 -29.84
CA ALA A 411 -0.72 -5.24 -29.96
C ALA A 411 -1.21 -5.69 -31.35
N ASP A 412 -2.49 -6.06 -31.43
CA ASP A 412 -3.17 -6.40 -32.68
C ASP A 412 -3.32 -5.17 -33.60
N LYS A 413 -3.61 -4.02 -32.99
CA LYS A 413 -3.77 -2.71 -33.63
C LYS A 413 -2.75 -1.71 -33.11
N THR A 414 -2.71 -0.54 -33.74
CA THR A 414 -1.89 0.57 -33.27
C THR A 414 -2.30 0.95 -31.86
N VAL A 415 -1.32 1.24 -31.02
CA VAL A 415 -1.57 1.69 -29.65
C VAL A 415 -2.15 3.10 -29.70
N ASP A 416 -3.31 3.29 -29.10
CA ASP A 416 -4.05 4.56 -29.03
C ASP A 416 -3.99 5.19 -27.64
N GLY A 417 -3.56 4.42 -26.62
CA GLY A 417 -3.39 4.91 -25.26
C GLY A 417 -2.63 3.92 -24.39
N LEU A 418 -1.90 4.45 -23.42
CA LEU A 418 -1.04 3.72 -22.51
C LEU A 418 -1.15 4.33 -21.12
N ASN A 419 -1.49 3.54 -20.11
CA ASN A 419 -1.51 4.01 -18.73
C ASN A 419 -1.06 2.89 -17.77
N VAL A 420 -0.60 3.26 -16.58
CA VAL A 420 -0.32 2.33 -15.48
C VAL A 420 -1.34 2.61 -14.39
N GLY A 421 -1.93 1.56 -13.79
CA GLY A 421 -2.89 1.75 -12.71
C GLY A 421 -2.27 2.43 -11.49
N MET A 422 -3.10 2.93 -10.57
CA MET A 422 -2.61 3.61 -9.36
C MET A 422 -1.65 2.76 -8.53
N GLY A 423 -1.76 1.42 -8.60
CA GLY A 423 -0.79 0.53 -7.95
C GLY A 423 0.61 0.55 -8.58
N GLY A 424 0.73 1.08 -9.80
CA GLY A 424 1.99 1.32 -10.47
C GLY A 424 2.63 0.08 -11.08
N LYS A 425 1.94 -1.06 -11.10
CA LYS A 425 2.50 -2.36 -11.49
C LYS A 425 1.88 -2.95 -12.75
N ILE A 426 0.61 -2.64 -13.03
CA ILE A 426 -0.13 -3.20 -14.15
C ILE A 426 -0.18 -2.21 -15.31
N LEU A 427 0.13 -2.70 -16.51
CA LEU A 427 0.05 -1.90 -17.72
C LEU A 427 -1.33 -2.03 -18.35
N TYR A 428 -1.97 -0.90 -18.62
CA TYR A 428 -3.23 -0.82 -19.35
C TYR A 428 -2.98 -0.26 -20.74
N LEU A 429 -3.24 -1.09 -21.75
CA LEU A 429 -2.97 -0.81 -23.14
C LEU A 429 -4.28 -0.68 -23.91
N LEU A 430 -4.52 0.49 -24.50
CA LEU A 430 -5.64 0.71 -25.41
C LEU A 430 -5.13 0.58 -26.85
N ALA A 431 -5.64 -0.40 -27.60
CA ALA A 431 -5.32 -0.61 -29.00
C ALA A 431 -6.60 -0.80 -29.82
N GLY A 432 -6.92 0.17 -30.68
CA GLY A 432 -8.16 0.23 -31.43
C GLY A 432 -9.41 0.22 -30.55
N THR A 433 -10.08 -0.93 -30.50
CA THR A 433 -11.37 -1.13 -29.82
C THR A 433 -11.25 -1.87 -28.49
N THR A 434 -10.03 -2.21 -28.06
CA THR A 434 -9.83 -3.06 -26.89
C THR A 434 -8.87 -2.41 -25.92
N LEU A 435 -9.26 -2.37 -24.64
CA LEU A 435 -8.34 -2.09 -23.54
C LEU A 435 -7.92 -3.41 -22.90
N THR A 436 -6.63 -3.62 -22.73
CA THR A 436 -6.06 -4.86 -22.17
C THR A 436 -5.11 -4.52 -21.02
N ALA A 437 -5.31 -5.20 -19.89
CA ALA A 437 -4.42 -5.13 -18.73
C ALA A 437 -3.37 -6.24 -18.82
N TYR A 438 -2.10 -5.89 -18.62
CA TYR A 438 -0.96 -6.79 -18.67
C TYR A 438 -0.19 -6.78 -17.35
N SER A 439 0.15 -7.97 -16.86
CA SER A 439 1.06 -8.13 -15.73
C SER A 439 2.46 -7.59 -16.07
N GLN A 440 3.32 -7.48 -15.06
CA GLN A 440 4.70 -7.03 -15.24
C GLN A 440 5.50 -7.90 -16.20
N GLU A 441 5.15 -9.19 -16.33
CA GLU A 441 5.78 -10.15 -17.24
C GLU A 441 5.11 -10.25 -18.61
N GLY A 442 4.14 -9.39 -18.89
CA GLY A 442 3.51 -9.28 -20.21
C GLY A 442 2.38 -10.26 -20.43
N GLU A 443 1.92 -10.92 -19.37
CA GLU A 443 0.77 -11.78 -19.47
C GLU A 443 -0.52 -10.95 -19.41
N ARG A 444 -1.44 -11.17 -20.34
CA ARG A 444 -2.76 -10.54 -20.33
C ARG A 444 -3.53 -11.01 -19.09
N ILE A 445 -3.85 -10.11 -18.17
CA ILE A 445 -4.64 -10.43 -16.98
C ILE A 445 -6.11 -10.06 -17.15
N GLY A 446 -6.48 -9.16 -18.06
CA GLY A 446 -7.88 -9.02 -18.49
C GLY A 446 -8.06 -7.99 -19.58
N SER A 447 -9.29 -7.82 -20.04
CA SER A 447 -9.60 -6.95 -21.17
C SER A 447 -11.06 -6.52 -21.16
N LEU A 448 -11.34 -5.37 -21.76
CA LEU A 448 -12.68 -4.88 -22.03
C LEU A 448 -12.74 -4.24 -23.41
N GLU A 449 -13.95 -4.17 -23.97
CA GLU A 449 -14.20 -3.39 -25.19
C GLU A 449 -14.30 -1.90 -24.87
N ARG A 450 -13.56 -1.10 -25.63
CA ARG A 450 -13.52 0.36 -25.51
C ARG A 450 -14.89 0.93 -25.88
N PRO A 451 -15.49 1.79 -25.02
CA PRO A 451 -16.70 2.51 -25.40
C PRO A 451 -16.44 3.54 -26.51
N GLU A 452 -17.50 3.98 -27.18
CA GLU A 452 -17.37 5.00 -28.21
C GLU A 452 -16.90 6.35 -27.63
N ARG A 453 -16.16 7.13 -28.43
CA ARG A 453 -15.79 8.53 -28.12
C ARG A 453 -14.97 8.72 -26.84
N VAL A 454 -14.19 7.72 -26.43
CA VAL A 454 -13.22 7.85 -25.33
C VAL A 454 -12.18 8.91 -25.65
N LYS A 455 -12.01 9.86 -24.73
CA LYS A 455 -11.02 10.95 -24.75
C LYS A 455 -9.78 10.60 -23.93
N SER A 456 -9.99 10.06 -22.73
CA SER A 456 -8.94 9.67 -21.79
C SER A 456 -9.41 8.51 -20.93
N PHE A 457 -8.48 7.84 -20.24
CA PHE A 457 -8.80 6.82 -19.25
C PHE A 457 -7.78 6.78 -18.12
N ALA A 458 -8.26 6.41 -16.94
CA ALA A 458 -7.43 6.14 -15.77
C ALA A 458 -7.86 4.84 -15.09
N VAL A 459 -7.01 4.32 -14.22
CA VAL A 459 -7.23 3.06 -13.53
C VAL A 459 -6.86 3.20 -12.07
N ASP A 460 -7.78 2.84 -11.18
CA ASP A 460 -7.61 2.96 -9.73
C ASP A 460 -6.80 1.81 -9.12
N TYR A 461 -6.70 1.76 -7.78
CA TYR A 461 -5.90 0.74 -7.07
C TYR A 461 -6.56 -0.65 -7.01
N CYS A 462 -7.84 -0.75 -7.39
CA CYS A 462 -8.52 -2.03 -7.59
C CYS A 462 -8.40 -2.50 -9.06
N GLY A 463 -7.82 -1.72 -9.96
CA GLY A 463 -7.83 -2.01 -11.39
C GLY A 463 -9.15 -1.67 -12.08
N ASN A 464 -10.04 -0.90 -11.44
CA ASN A 464 -11.26 -0.40 -12.08
C ASN A 464 -10.88 0.62 -13.15
N VAL A 465 -11.48 0.51 -14.34
CA VAL A 465 -11.15 1.39 -15.46
C VAL A 465 -12.19 2.50 -15.58
N PHE A 466 -11.72 3.74 -15.61
CA PHE A 466 -12.53 4.94 -15.77
C PHE A 466 -12.29 5.50 -17.17
N PHE A 467 -13.32 5.48 -18.02
CA PHE A 467 -13.28 6.14 -19.32
C PHE A 467 -13.98 7.48 -19.27
N LEU A 468 -13.32 8.51 -19.78
CA LEU A 468 -13.96 9.77 -20.12
C LEU A 468 -14.50 9.67 -21.55
N ALA A 469 -15.82 9.65 -21.71
CA ALA A 469 -16.50 9.48 -23.00
C ALA A 469 -17.59 10.54 -23.19
N GLY A 470 -17.26 11.61 -23.92
CA GLY A 470 -18.16 12.76 -24.09
C GLY A 470 -18.39 13.49 -22.76
N LYS A 471 -19.66 13.64 -22.34
CA LYS A 471 -20.05 14.24 -21.05
C LYS A 471 -20.31 13.19 -19.97
N LYS A 472 -19.58 12.07 -20.01
CA LYS A 472 -19.77 10.95 -19.08
C LYS A 472 -18.44 10.38 -18.62
N VAL A 473 -18.40 9.93 -17.38
CA VAL A 473 -17.39 8.99 -16.89
C VAL A 473 -18.03 7.62 -16.79
N LEU A 474 -17.40 6.62 -17.42
CA LEU A 474 -17.83 5.23 -17.38
C LEU A 474 -16.84 4.44 -16.52
N ARG A 475 -17.29 3.89 -15.40
CA ARG A 475 -16.48 3.05 -14.52
C ARG A 475 -16.79 1.58 -14.78
N TYR A 476 -15.77 0.84 -15.19
CA TYR A 476 -15.83 -0.61 -15.34
C TYR A 476 -15.14 -1.25 -14.13
N ALA A 477 -15.93 -1.88 -13.26
CA ALA A 477 -15.38 -2.56 -12.10
C ALA A 477 -14.61 -3.81 -12.55
N ARG A 478 -13.45 -4.04 -11.94
CA ARG A 478 -12.61 -5.18 -12.27
C ARG A 478 -13.15 -6.46 -11.65
N THR A 479 -13.14 -7.56 -12.41
CA THR A 479 -13.49 -8.90 -11.92
C THR A 479 -12.36 -9.90 -12.22
N PRO A 480 -12.37 -11.09 -11.60
CA PRO A 480 -11.42 -12.16 -11.94
C PRO A 480 -11.42 -12.53 -13.43
N GLU A 481 -12.59 -12.53 -14.07
CA GLU A 481 -12.78 -12.90 -15.47
C GLU A 481 -12.56 -11.74 -16.44
N GLY A 482 -12.53 -10.49 -15.96
CA GLY A 482 -12.43 -9.31 -16.81
C GLY A 482 -12.98 -8.06 -16.14
N TYR A 483 -14.12 -7.57 -16.62
CA TYR A 483 -14.75 -6.34 -16.14
C TYR A 483 -16.27 -6.46 -16.14
N SER A 484 -16.93 -5.77 -15.21
CA SER A 484 -18.37 -5.65 -15.15
C SER A 484 -18.93 -4.77 -16.28
N SER A 485 -20.26 -4.72 -16.40
CA SER A 485 -20.92 -3.62 -17.11
C SER A 485 -20.58 -2.27 -16.46
N PRO A 486 -20.53 -1.18 -17.22
CA PRO A 486 -20.11 0.11 -16.67
C PRO A 486 -21.18 0.75 -15.78
N GLU A 487 -20.75 1.27 -14.65
CA GLU A 487 -21.46 2.35 -13.95
C GLU A 487 -21.26 3.65 -14.75
N THR A 488 -22.33 4.40 -14.94
CA THR A 488 -22.31 5.64 -15.73
C THR A 488 -22.54 6.83 -14.83
N PHE A 489 -21.63 7.81 -14.92
CA PHE A 489 -21.71 9.06 -14.19
C PHE A 489 -21.82 10.20 -15.21
N ASP A 490 -22.98 10.86 -15.23
CA ASP A 490 -23.20 12.02 -16.09
C ASP A 490 -22.45 13.24 -15.52
N LEU A 491 -21.76 13.96 -16.39
CA LEU A 491 -21.00 15.15 -16.03
C LEU A 491 -21.87 16.42 -16.18
N PRO A 492 -21.52 17.52 -15.49
CA PRO A 492 -22.35 18.72 -15.47
C PRO A 492 -22.61 19.27 -16.87
N ALA A 493 -23.87 19.61 -17.14
CA ALA A 493 -24.32 20.00 -18.47
C ALA A 493 -23.79 21.36 -18.90
N GLU A 494 -23.38 22.22 -17.96
CA GLU A 494 -22.82 23.55 -18.21
C GLU A 494 -21.47 23.53 -18.94
N TYR A 495 -20.77 22.39 -18.97
CA TYR A 495 -19.53 22.23 -19.72
C TYR A 495 -19.80 21.52 -21.04
N ASP A 496 -19.27 22.04 -22.13
CA ASP A 496 -19.45 21.54 -23.50
C ASP A 496 -18.51 20.39 -23.84
N GLU A 497 -17.24 20.50 -23.47
CA GLU A 497 -16.23 19.47 -23.75
C GLU A 497 -15.44 19.07 -22.49
N PHE A 498 -15.23 17.76 -22.34
CA PHE A 498 -14.28 17.17 -21.40
C PHE A 498 -13.17 16.48 -22.19
N THR A 499 -11.92 16.75 -21.84
CA THR A 499 -10.76 16.31 -22.64
C THR A 499 -9.84 15.34 -21.92
N ASP A 500 -9.80 15.37 -20.58
CA ASP A 500 -8.88 14.52 -19.81
C ASP A 500 -9.41 14.14 -18.42
N LEU A 501 -8.93 13.02 -17.89
CA LEU A 501 -9.30 12.41 -16.62
C LEU A 501 -8.05 11.83 -15.93
N VAL A 502 -7.80 12.23 -14.69
CA VAL A 502 -6.67 11.75 -13.87
C VAL A 502 -7.15 11.39 -12.46
N LEU A 503 -6.55 10.35 -11.89
CA LEU A 503 -6.73 9.94 -10.50
C LEU A 503 -5.45 10.23 -9.71
N ASP A 504 -5.60 10.69 -8.47
CA ASP A 504 -4.46 10.82 -7.54
C ASP A 504 -4.42 9.69 -6.49
N GLY A 505 -3.38 9.68 -5.65
CA GLY A 505 -3.18 8.65 -4.62
C GLY A 505 -4.26 8.59 -3.54
N GLU A 506 -5.07 9.63 -3.38
CA GLU A 506 -6.21 9.67 -2.45
C GLU A 506 -7.54 9.31 -3.14
N GLY A 507 -7.48 9.01 -4.44
CA GLY A 507 -8.62 8.57 -5.25
C GLY A 507 -9.48 9.72 -5.75
N ARG A 508 -9.01 10.98 -5.65
CA ARG A 508 -9.73 12.11 -6.21
C ARG A 508 -9.67 12.07 -7.73
N VAL A 509 -10.78 12.47 -8.35
CA VAL A 509 -10.94 12.46 -9.81
C VAL A 509 -10.86 13.88 -10.34
N TYR A 510 -9.87 14.12 -11.19
CA TYR A 510 -9.63 15.39 -11.83
C TYR A 510 -10.09 15.31 -13.28
N LEU A 511 -10.94 16.25 -13.70
CA LEU A 511 -11.45 16.37 -15.07
C LEU A 511 -11.07 17.71 -15.65
N LEU A 512 -10.59 17.70 -16.90
CA LEU A 512 -10.39 18.91 -17.69
C LEU A 512 -11.64 19.18 -18.53
N ALA A 513 -12.32 20.30 -18.28
CA ALA A 513 -13.63 20.65 -18.87
C ALA A 513 -13.69 22.11 -19.33
N ASP A 514 -13.82 22.39 -20.63
CA ASP A 514 -13.80 23.75 -21.20
C ASP A 514 -12.70 24.66 -20.65
N HIS A 515 -11.49 24.12 -20.51
CA HIS A 515 -10.34 24.79 -19.88
C HIS A 515 -10.51 25.09 -18.39
N ASN A 516 -11.34 24.34 -17.67
CA ASN A 516 -11.46 24.33 -16.21
C ASN A 516 -10.94 22.99 -15.68
N VAL A 517 -10.45 22.98 -14.43
CA VAL A 517 -10.11 21.72 -13.73
C VAL A 517 -11.15 21.48 -12.65
N ILE A 518 -11.93 20.42 -12.82
CA ILE A 518 -12.95 19.98 -11.88
C ILE A 518 -12.38 18.84 -11.05
N VAL A 519 -12.59 18.89 -9.74
CA VAL A 519 -12.13 17.84 -8.84
C VAL A 519 -13.32 17.27 -8.09
N TYR A 520 -13.39 15.95 -8.08
CA TYR A 520 -14.34 15.19 -7.31
C TYR A 520 -13.61 14.34 -6.28
N GLN A 521 -14.25 14.18 -5.12
CA GLN A 521 -13.76 13.25 -4.10
C GLN A 521 -13.96 11.81 -4.56
N LYS A 522 -13.16 10.88 -4.02
CA LYS A 522 -13.16 9.46 -4.43
C LYS A 522 -14.55 8.81 -4.44
N ALA A 523 -15.40 9.19 -3.48
CA ALA A 523 -16.76 8.69 -3.32
C ALA A 523 -17.71 9.11 -4.47
N ALA A 524 -17.37 10.11 -5.27
CA ALA A 524 -18.21 10.55 -6.40
C ALA A 524 -18.25 9.51 -7.51
N PHE A 525 -17.17 8.75 -7.68
CA PHE A 525 -17.02 7.76 -8.74
C PHE A 525 -16.65 6.38 -8.20
N ASN A 526 -16.79 6.12 -6.90
CA ASN A 526 -16.40 4.84 -6.28
C ASN A 526 -14.95 4.44 -6.60
N VAL A 527 -14.01 5.38 -6.46
CA VAL A 527 -12.58 5.15 -6.70
C VAL A 527 -11.95 4.42 -5.52
N CYS A 528 -11.18 3.39 -5.83
CA CYS A 528 -10.49 2.53 -4.87
C CYS A 528 -9.01 2.92 -4.71
N VAL A 529 -8.53 2.99 -3.46
CA VAL A 529 -7.15 3.37 -3.13
C VAL A 529 -6.47 2.35 -2.22
N ASP A 530 -5.14 2.44 -2.07
CA ASP A 530 -4.35 1.51 -1.25
C ASP A 530 -4.83 1.43 0.20
N SER A 531 -5.23 2.57 0.79
CA SER A 531 -5.73 2.60 2.18
C SER A 531 -7.08 1.90 2.38
N ASP A 532 -7.78 1.53 1.31
CA ASP A 532 -9.02 0.75 1.40
C ASP A 532 -8.75 -0.73 1.72
N PHE A 533 -7.48 -1.15 1.67
CA PHE A 533 -7.09 -2.54 1.90
C PHE A 533 -6.34 -2.71 3.21
N THR A 534 -6.95 -3.46 4.13
CA THR A 534 -6.30 -4.00 5.32
C THR A 534 -6.46 -5.52 5.33
N ASP A 535 -5.36 -6.27 5.37
CA ASP A 535 -5.41 -7.73 5.54
C ASP A 535 -5.73 -8.07 7.00
N GLU A 536 -7.02 -8.01 7.35
CA GLU A 536 -7.52 -8.28 8.69
C GLU A 536 -7.85 -9.76 8.93
N VAL A 537 -7.67 -10.61 7.91
CA VAL A 537 -8.00 -12.03 8.01
C VAL A 537 -6.94 -12.75 8.86
N PRO A 538 -7.30 -13.27 10.04
CA PRO A 538 -6.35 -14.00 10.87
C PRO A 538 -5.99 -15.34 10.23
N ASN A 539 -4.79 -15.85 10.53
CA ASN A 539 -4.45 -17.23 10.22
C ASN A 539 -5.39 -18.17 10.99
N ALA A 540 -6.17 -18.98 10.27
CA ALA A 540 -7.08 -19.95 10.85
C ALA A 540 -6.39 -21.31 11.00
N PHE A 541 -6.66 -21.99 12.12
CA PHE A 541 -6.25 -23.38 12.32
C PHE A 541 -7.46 -24.32 12.14
N PRO A 542 -7.27 -25.52 11.55
CA PRO A 542 -6.00 -26.06 11.06
C PRO A 542 -5.52 -25.39 9.76
N LEU A 543 -4.20 -25.31 9.59
CA LEU A 543 -3.57 -24.94 8.32
C LEU A 543 -3.66 -26.14 7.36
N PHE A 544 -3.88 -25.87 6.08
CA PHE A 544 -4.00 -26.91 5.04
C PHE A 544 -3.16 -26.56 3.82
N VAL A 545 -3.01 -27.50 2.89
CA VAL A 545 -2.21 -27.32 1.68
C VAL A 545 -3.12 -27.46 0.47
N CYS A 546 -2.92 -26.64 -0.55
CA CYS A 546 -3.58 -26.79 -1.83
C CYS A 546 -2.56 -26.96 -2.96
N GLU A 547 -3.00 -27.51 -4.09
CA GLU A 547 -2.30 -27.49 -5.37
C GLU A 547 -3.10 -26.66 -6.37
N VAL A 548 -2.42 -25.74 -7.06
CA VAL A 548 -3.03 -24.97 -8.16
C VAL A 548 -3.30 -25.90 -9.34
N THR A 549 -4.57 -25.99 -9.76
CA THR A 549 -5.03 -26.90 -10.82
C THR A 549 -5.25 -26.20 -12.16
N ALA A 550 -5.60 -24.91 -12.12
CA ALA A 550 -5.69 -24.08 -13.31
C ALA A 550 -4.31 -23.92 -13.96
N GLU A 551 -4.27 -23.83 -15.30
CA GLU A 551 -3.01 -23.58 -16.04
C GLU A 551 -2.32 -22.30 -15.54
N ARG A 552 -3.14 -21.35 -15.08
CA ARG A 552 -2.72 -20.06 -14.54
C ARG A 552 -3.72 -19.60 -13.48
N THR A 553 -3.19 -19.17 -12.34
CA THR A 553 -3.96 -18.57 -11.26
C THR A 553 -3.33 -17.24 -10.87
N ILE A 554 -4.17 -16.23 -10.64
CA ILE A 554 -3.72 -14.94 -10.14
C ILE A 554 -3.96 -14.91 -8.64
N ALA A 555 -2.91 -14.62 -7.89
CA ALA A 555 -2.95 -14.41 -6.45
C ALA A 555 -2.91 -12.92 -6.14
N TYR A 556 -3.91 -12.44 -5.41
CA TYR A 556 -4.17 -11.02 -5.16
C TYR A 556 -3.74 -10.62 -3.74
N ALA A 557 -3.33 -9.36 -3.53
CA ALA A 557 -3.04 -8.84 -2.19
C ALA A 557 -4.27 -8.85 -1.27
N ALA A 558 -5.42 -8.57 -1.84
CA ALA A 558 -6.76 -8.76 -1.28
C ALA A 558 -7.68 -9.28 -2.39
N PRO A 559 -8.79 -9.98 -2.10
CA PRO A 559 -9.64 -10.59 -3.13
C PRO A 559 -10.17 -9.64 -4.23
N ASP A 560 -10.22 -8.34 -3.96
CA ASP A 560 -10.67 -7.24 -4.83
C ASP A 560 -9.53 -6.30 -5.29
N ASN A 561 -8.27 -6.64 -5.01
CA ASN A 561 -7.11 -5.89 -5.46
C ASN A 561 -6.44 -6.54 -6.67
N PHE A 562 -6.67 -5.98 -7.85
CA PHE A 562 -6.10 -6.49 -9.11
C PHE A 562 -4.81 -5.78 -9.54
N GLU A 563 -4.31 -4.83 -8.75
CA GLU A 563 -3.08 -4.09 -9.02
C GLU A 563 -1.84 -4.70 -8.35
N ASP A 564 -1.99 -5.35 -7.19
CA ASP A 564 -0.91 -6.10 -6.53
C ASP A 564 -1.10 -7.62 -6.62
N ILE A 565 -0.51 -8.18 -7.68
CA ILE A 565 -0.69 -9.59 -8.03
C ILE A 565 0.63 -10.40 -8.09
N VAL A 566 0.45 -11.71 -7.97
CA VAL A 566 1.44 -12.75 -8.29
C VAL A 566 0.77 -13.76 -9.20
N VAL A 567 1.42 -14.16 -10.28
CA VAL A 567 0.89 -15.20 -11.16
C VAL A 567 1.50 -16.53 -10.73
N ILE A 568 0.66 -17.51 -10.51
CA ILE A 568 1.01 -18.84 -10.03
C ILE A 568 0.69 -19.86 -11.13
N SER A 569 1.67 -20.70 -11.44
CA SER A 569 1.54 -21.76 -12.45
C SER A 569 0.90 -23.02 -11.86
N LYS A 570 0.27 -23.80 -12.74
CA LYS A 570 -0.28 -25.12 -12.41
C LYS A 570 0.74 -26.03 -11.72
N GLY A 571 0.24 -26.82 -10.77
CA GLY A 571 1.00 -27.83 -10.02
C GLY A 571 1.76 -27.29 -8.82
N GLN A 572 1.79 -25.96 -8.64
CA GLN A 572 2.41 -25.36 -7.47
C GLN A 572 1.57 -25.65 -6.22
N LYS A 573 2.23 -26.17 -5.19
CA LYS A 573 1.63 -26.46 -3.89
C LYS A 573 1.87 -25.29 -2.94
N LEU A 574 0.83 -24.87 -2.24
CA LEU A 574 0.85 -23.67 -1.40
C LEU A 574 0.27 -23.98 -0.02
N LEU A 575 0.88 -23.38 1.01
CA LEU A 575 0.32 -23.38 2.36
C LEU A 575 -0.87 -22.43 2.41
N CYS A 576 -2.01 -22.90 2.91
CA CYS A 576 -3.23 -22.15 3.07
C CYS A 576 -3.47 -21.82 4.55
N TYR A 577 -3.75 -20.55 4.83
CA TYR A 577 -4.03 -20.02 6.15
C TYR A 577 -5.52 -19.90 6.46
N ALA A 578 -6.37 -19.72 5.44
CA ALA A 578 -7.81 -19.57 5.62
C ALA A 578 -8.56 -19.77 4.29
N SER A 579 -9.86 -20.03 4.39
CA SER A 579 -10.82 -19.79 3.30
C SER A 579 -11.66 -18.56 3.64
N VAL A 580 -11.88 -17.68 2.66
CA VAL A 580 -12.53 -16.39 2.84
C VAL A 580 -13.58 -16.20 1.76
N TRP A 581 -14.76 -15.73 2.16
CA TRP A 581 -15.82 -15.35 1.23
C TRP A 581 -15.73 -13.85 0.95
N ASN A 582 -15.65 -13.46 -0.32
CA ASN A 582 -15.72 -12.07 -0.74
C ASN A 582 -16.61 -11.91 -1.98
N ALA A 583 -17.55 -10.97 -1.93
CA ALA A 583 -18.42 -10.60 -3.06
C ALA A 583 -19.13 -11.79 -3.78
N GLY A 584 -19.40 -12.89 -3.07
CA GLY A 584 -20.06 -14.08 -3.61
C GLY A 584 -19.13 -15.21 -4.04
N ASP A 585 -17.82 -14.97 -4.08
CA ASP A 585 -16.80 -15.95 -4.41
C ASP A 585 -15.98 -16.37 -3.18
N GLU A 586 -15.49 -17.60 -3.21
CA GLU A 586 -14.64 -18.16 -2.16
C GLU A 586 -13.17 -18.13 -2.58
N TYR A 587 -12.31 -17.58 -1.72
CA TYR A 587 -10.88 -17.43 -1.92
C TYR A 587 -10.09 -18.21 -0.87
N LEU A 588 -8.95 -18.77 -1.27
CA LEU A 588 -7.97 -19.33 -0.35
C LEU A 588 -6.89 -18.29 -0.06
N ARG A 589 -6.63 -18.05 1.22
CA ARG A 589 -5.53 -17.20 1.67
C ARG A 589 -4.26 -18.05 1.77
N VAL A 590 -3.32 -17.85 0.84
CA VAL A 590 -2.17 -18.71 0.60
C VAL A 590 -0.82 -18.00 0.76
N GLU A 591 0.20 -18.74 1.16
CA GLU A 591 1.58 -18.25 1.21
C GLU A 591 2.21 -18.21 -0.18
N THR A 592 2.79 -17.08 -0.55
CA THR A 592 3.55 -16.90 -1.80
C THR A 592 4.91 -16.27 -1.51
N GLU A 593 5.78 -16.19 -2.52
CA GLU A 593 7.08 -15.53 -2.41
C GLU A 593 6.98 -14.06 -1.96
N LYS A 594 5.89 -13.36 -2.32
CA LYS A 594 5.60 -11.97 -1.95
C LYS A 594 4.83 -11.83 -0.63
N GLY A 595 4.74 -12.91 0.15
CA GLY A 595 3.95 -13.01 1.37
C GLY A 595 2.57 -13.60 1.13
N THR A 596 1.64 -13.35 2.04
CA THR A 596 0.29 -13.91 1.95
C THR A 596 -0.52 -13.24 0.84
N ARG A 597 -1.27 -14.04 0.07
CA ARG A 597 -2.10 -13.61 -1.05
C ARG A 597 -3.39 -14.43 -1.10
N TYR A 598 -4.34 -14.01 -1.93
CA TYR A 598 -5.64 -14.64 -2.11
C TYR A 598 -5.74 -15.23 -3.50
N ILE A 599 -6.06 -16.52 -3.61
CA ILE A 599 -6.36 -17.17 -4.89
C ILE A 599 -7.83 -17.63 -4.93
N PRO A 600 -8.50 -17.63 -6.09
CA PRO A 600 -9.83 -18.21 -6.20
C PRO A 600 -9.80 -19.69 -5.77
N LYS A 601 -10.74 -20.12 -4.92
CA LYS A 601 -10.78 -21.52 -4.47
C LYS A 601 -11.03 -22.49 -5.62
N GLY A 602 -11.78 -22.07 -6.64
CA GLY A 602 -12.05 -22.88 -7.85
C GLY A 602 -10.79 -23.24 -8.64
N ASP A 603 -9.70 -22.49 -8.47
CA ASP A 603 -8.43 -22.70 -9.15
C ASP A 603 -7.50 -23.69 -8.42
N ALA A 604 -7.92 -24.19 -7.26
CA ALA A 604 -7.06 -24.99 -6.40
C ALA A 604 -7.78 -26.24 -5.87
N MET A 605 -7.04 -27.33 -5.78
CA MET A 605 -7.45 -28.55 -5.11
C MET A 605 -6.83 -28.59 -3.71
N ILE A 606 -7.66 -28.74 -2.68
CA ILE A 606 -7.20 -28.83 -1.28
C ILE A 606 -6.85 -30.28 -0.94
N PHE A 607 -5.69 -30.50 -0.34
CA PHE A 607 -5.31 -31.80 0.20
C PHE A 607 -5.87 -32.02 1.60
N SER A 608 -6.19 -33.27 1.91
CA SER A 608 -6.57 -33.69 3.26
C SER A 608 -5.34 -33.94 4.14
N GLU A 609 -5.49 -33.79 5.46
CA GLU A 609 -4.53 -34.35 6.42
C GLU A 609 -4.50 -35.89 6.30
N GLY A 610 -3.32 -36.48 6.44
CA GLY A 610 -3.11 -37.92 6.42
C GLY A 610 -2.93 -38.52 7.80
N GLU A 611 -3.18 -39.82 7.94
CA GLU A 611 -2.92 -40.53 9.19
C GLU A 611 -1.43 -40.54 9.55
N ALA A 612 -1.12 -40.39 10.83
CA ALA A 612 0.25 -40.49 11.32
C ALA A 612 0.80 -41.91 11.05
N PRO A 613 1.97 -42.05 10.39
CA PRO A 613 2.55 -43.36 10.09
C PRO A 613 3.04 -44.10 11.36
N PHE A 614 3.26 -43.37 12.44
CA PHE A 614 3.65 -43.85 13.76
C PHE A 614 3.21 -42.83 14.82
N ALA A 615 3.00 -43.25 16.07
CA ALA A 615 2.52 -42.36 17.13
C ALA A 615 3.63 -41.48 17.75
N LYS A 616 4.89 -41.91 17.64
CA LYS A 616 6.04 -41.24 18.25
C LYS A 616 7.21 -41.15 17.29
N ALA A 617 7.82 -39.97 17.21
CA ALA A 617 9.03 -39.73 16.42
C ALA A 617 10.20 -39.37 17.33
N ARG A 618 11.42 -39.74 16.91
CA ARG A 618 12.67 -39.21 17.46
C ARG A 618 13.38 -38.33 16.44
N CYS A 619 14.21 -37.43 16.94
CA CYS A 619 14.99 -36.49 16.13
C CYS A 619 16.14 -37.20 15.40
N VAL A 620 16.31 -36.89 14.12
CA VAL A 620 17.46 -37.32 13.30
C VAL A 620 18.46 -36.16 13.27
N LEU A 621 19.60 -36.32 13.95
CA LEU A 621 20.61 -35.27 13.97
C LEU A 621 21.39 -35.26 12.65
N SER A 622 21.48 -34.09 12.02
CA SER A 622 22.33 -33.89 10.85
C SER A 622 23.70 -33.33 11.28
N GLY A 623 24.76 -33.87 10.70
CA GLY A 623 26.13 -33.45 10.98
C GLY A 623 26.60 -32.39 9.97
N VAL A 624 26.75 -31.14 10.40
CA VAL A 624 27.42 -30.10 9.60
C VAL A 624 28.75 -29.74 10.28
N GLY A 625 29.85 -30.31 9.79
CA GLY A 625 31.20 -30.03 10.30
C GLY A 625 31.47 -30.63 11.70
N SER A 626 31.55 -29.79 12.75
CA SER A 626 31.82 -30.23 14.14
C SER A 626 30.62 -30.13 15.07
N ASN A 627 29.47 -29.68 14.56
CA ASN A 627 28.27 -29.48 15.34
C ASN A 627 27.21 -30.47 14.85
N LEU A 628 26.59 -31.18 15.80
CA LEU A 628 25.30 -31.82 15.56
C LEU A 628 24.28 -30.70 15.48
N VAL A 629 23.57 -30.62 14.36
CA VAL A 629 22.42 -29.73 14.21
C VAL A 629 21.22 -30.53 14.71
N GLY A 630 20.61 -30.03 15.78
CA GLY A 630 19.39 -30.60 16.30
C GLY A 630 18.19 -30.30 15.41
N VAL A 631 17.05 -30.89 15.73
CA VAL A 631 15.82 -30.74 14.95
C VAL A 631 15.04 -29.52 15.44
N ASP A 632 14.55 -28.73 14.49
CA ASP A 632 13.78 -27.53 14.75
C ASP A 632 12.27 -27.82 14.64
N LEU A 633 11.48 -27.28 15.56
CA LEU A 633 10.01 -27.33 15.51
C LEU A 633 9.43 -25.97 15.16
N TYR A 634 8.53 -25.93 14.19
CA TYR A 634 7.98 -24.71 13.62
C TYR A 634 6.54 -24.47 14.07
N ALA A 635 6.13 -23.20 14.13
CA ALA A 635 4.75 -22.82 14.45
C ALA A 635 3.77 -23.11 13.30
N GLU A 636 4.29 -23.22 12.08
CA GLU A 636 3.56 -23.45 10.85
C GLU A 636 4.40 -24.34 9.93
N PRO A 637 3.79 -25.15 9.03
CA PRO A 637 4.52 -26.00 8.11
C PRO A 637 4.94 -25.22 6.85
N SER A 638 5.49 -24.01 7.01
CA SER A 638 5.89 -23.14 5.90
C SER A 638 7.29 -23.50 5.39
N LYS A 639 7.38 -24.02 4.16
CA LYS A 639 8.68 -24.24 3.49
C LYS A 639 9.41 -22.93 3.23
N LEU A 640 8.69 -21.86 2.92
CA LEU A 640 9.28 -20.57 2.62
C LEU A 640 9.87 -19.91 3.88
N ALA A 641 9.20 -20.04 5.01
CA ALA A 641 9.69 -19.55 6.30
C ALA A 641 10.97 -20.28 6.73
N VAL A 642 11.02 -21.60 6.55
CA VAL A 642 12.23 -22.41 6.79
C VAL A 642 13.38 -21.93 5.90
N GLN A 643 13.16 -21.76 4.60
CA GLN A 643 14.17 -21.27 3.66
C GLN A 643 14.67 -19.85 3.99
N LYS A 644 13.79 -18.98 4.50
CA LYS A 644 14.13 -17.63 4.94
C LYS A 644 14.79 -17.58 6.34
N GLY A 645 14.96 -18.73 7.00
CA GLY A 645 15.61 -18.83 8.30
C GLY A 645 14.78 -18.27 9.45
N ARG A 646 13.45 -18.43 9.41
CA ARG A 646 12.55 -18.03 10.50
C ARG A 646 12.91 -18.78 11.79
N ASP A 647 12.84 -18.09 12.93
CA ASP A 647 13.10 -18.73 14.22
C ASP A 647 12.05 -19.80 14.53
N PRO A 648 12.49 -21.03 14.88
CA PRO A 648 11.57 -22.10 15.26
C PRO A 648 11.01 -21.88 16.68
N LEU A 649 9.87 -22.51 16.98
CA LEU A 649 9.32 -22.57 18.34
C LEU A 649 10.28 -23.28 19.31
N TYR A 650 10.90 -24.36 18.83
CA TYR A 650 11.94 -25.09 19.54
C TYR A 650 13.12 -25.26 18.61
N LYS A 651 14.32 -24.94 19.11
CA LYS A 651 15.55 -24.98 18.33
C LYS A 651 16.46 -26.10 18.78
N ALA A 652 17.01 -26.83 17.81
CA ALA A 652 18.04 -27.83 17.99
C ALA A 652 17.71 -28.90 19.05
N LEU A 653 16.55 -29.56 18.91
CA LEU A 653 16.20 -30.72 19.72
C LEU A 653 17.19 -31.87 19.49
N GLY A 654 17.61 -32.51 20.58
CA GLY A 654 18.56 -33.64 20.58
C GLY A 654 17.89 -35.00 20.34
N GLU A 655 18.70 -36.06 20.19
CA GLU A 655 18.26 -37.46 19.98
C GLU A 655 17.26 -37.96 21.04
N ASP A 656 17.37 -37.48 22.28
CA ASP A 656 16.49 -37.88 23.39
C ASP A 656 15.08 -37.25 23.31
N ALA A 657 14.85 -36.29 22.41
CA ALA A 657 13.55 -35.65 22.26
C ALA A 657 12.59 -36.56 21.49
N ILE A 658 11.54 -36.99 22.18
CA ILE A 658 10.42 -37.75 21.61
C ILE A 658 9.27 -36.79 21.32
N LEU A 659 8.82 -36.78 20.08
CA LEU A 659 7.68 -36.02 19.59
C LEU A 659 6.47 -36.94 19.48
N THR A 660 5.27 -36.47 19.84
CA THR A 660 4.02 -37.16 19.50
C THR A 660 3.62 -36.75 18.10
N VAL A 661 3.47 -37.68 17.17
CA VAL A 661 3.04 -37.38 15.80
C VAL A 661 1.53 -37.49 15.72
N GLU A 662 0.88 -36.41 15.29
CA GLU A 662 -0.57 -36.32 15.19
C GLU A 662 -1.07 -36.68 13.79
N SER A 663 -0.45 -36.13 12.75
CA SER A 663 -0.86 -36.35 11.36
C SER A 663 0.24 -36.00 10.36
N VAL A 664 0.09 -36.47 9.12
CA VAL A 664 0.80 -35.93 7.95
C VAL A 664 0.05 -34.70 7.48
N VAL A 665 0.76 -33.58 7.27
CA VAL A 665 0.10 -32.28 6.98
C VAL A 665 -0.75 -32.31 5.71
N ALA A 666 -0.31 -33.03 4.67
CA ALA A 666 -1.08 -33.15 3.44
C ALA A 666 -0.76 -34.45 2.69
N VAL A 667 -1.80 -35.16 2.26
CA VAL A 667 -1.69 -36.37 1.44
C VAL A 667 -2.52 -36.29 0.16
N ASP A 668 -2.07 -36.98 -0.88
CA ASP A 668 -2.86 -37.21 -2.10
C ASP A 668 -3.96 -38.26 -1.88
N GLU A 669 -4.80 -38.52 -2.90
CA GLU A 669 -5.88 -39.51 -2.86
C GLU A 669 -5.38 -40.95 -2.55
N SER A 670 -4.10 -41.24 -2.76
CA SER A 670 -3.47 -42.53 -2.44
C SER A 670 -2.87 -42.57 -1.04
N GLY A 671 -3.03 -41.51 -0.23
CA GLY A 671 -2.46 -41.37 1.10
C GLY A 671 -0.95 -41.04 1.10
N ARG A 672 -0.37 -40.67 -0.06
CA ARG A 672 1.05 -40.32 -0.13
C ARG A 672 1.25 -38.88 0.30
N ASP A 673 2.26 -38.66 1.13
CA ASP A 673 2.68 -37.32 1.56
C ASP A 673 3.11 -36.45 0.38
N VAL A 674 2.53 -35.25 0.29
CA VAL A 674 2.79 -34.28 -0.77
C VAL A 674 3.40 -32.97 -0.26
N TRP A 675 3.57 -32.81 1.05
CA TRP A 675 4.07 -31.57 1.65
C TRP A 675 5.37 -31.76 2.43
N GLY A 676 5.60 -32.90 3.07
CA GLY A 676 6.86 -33.21 3.77
C GLY A 676 6.95 -32.70 5.20
N PHE A 677 5.80 -32.42 5.84
CA PHE A 677 5.73 -32.07 7.26
C PHE A 677 4.85 -33.04 8.03
N TYR A 678 5.23 -33.28 9.29
CA TYR A 678 4.36 -33.85 10.29
C TYR A 678 3.82 -32.76 11.22
N ARG A 679 2.56 -32.89 11.61
CA ARG A 679 2.01 -32.17 12.75
C ARG A 679 2.35 -32.96 14.01
N VAL A 680 2.95 -32.29 14.99
CA VAL A 680 3.46 -32.93 16.21
C VAL A 680 3.03 -32.17 17.45
N SER A 681 2.98 -32.88 18.57
CA SER A 681 2.88 -32.29 19.90
C SER A 681 4.17 -32.55 20.67
N TYR A 682 4.76 -31.51 21.24
CA TYR A 682 5.95 -31.59 22.08
C TYR A 682 5.74 -30.76 23.35
N GLN A 683 5.89 -31.40 24.52
CA GLN A 683 5.67 -30.76 25.82
C GLN A 683 4.29 -30.05 25.95
N GLY A 684 3.27 -30.58 25.26
CA GLY A 684 1.92 -30.00 25.26
C GLY A 684 1.73 -28.82 24.31
N VAL A 685 2.72 -28.51 23.47
CA VAL A 685 2.64 -27.47 22.44
C VAL A 685 2.56 -28.14 21.06
N ASN A 686 1.57 -27.74 20.27
CA ASN A 686 1.42 -28.19 18.89
C ASN A 686 2.41 -27.44 18.00
N ALA A 687 3.12 -28.18 17.15
CA ALA A 687 4.14 -27.66 16.26
C ALA A 687 4.22 -28.52 14.98
N TYR A 688 5.14 -28.14 14.10
CA TYR A 688 5.39 -28.82 12.83
C TYR A 688 6.86 -29.17 12.71
N VAL A 689 7.17 -30.33 12.14
CA VAL A 689 8.55 -30.79 11.91
C VAL A 689 8.70 -31.32 10.50
N LEU A 690 9.86 -31.10 9.89
CA LEU A 690 10.19 -31.69 8.59
C LEU A 690 10.27 -33.20 8.73
N LYS A 691 9.67 -33.92 7.79
CA LYS A 691 9.63 -35.38 7.81
C LYS A 691 11.03 -36.01 7.75
N GLU A 692 11.95 -35.40 7.02
CA GLU A 692 13.33 -35.87 6.87
C GLU A 692 14.16 -35.72 8.16
N ASP A 693 13.72 -34.85 9.07
CA ASP A 693 14.40 -34.60 10.34
C ASP A 693 13.97 -35.55 11.46
N VAL A 694 13.01 -36.44 11.21
CA VAL A 694 12.47 -37.34 12.24
C VAL A 694 12.23 -38.75 11.70
N MET A 695 12.28 -39.74 12.60
CA MET A 695 11.99 -41.15 12.28
C MET A 695 11.17 -41.80 13.39
N SER A 696 10.61 -42.98 13.12
CA SER A 696 9.88 -43.73 14.14
C SER A 696 10.73 -43.92 15.39
N ALA A 697 10.13 -43.74 16.57
CA ALA A 697 10.80 -44.01 17.83
C ALA A 697 11.15 -45.49 18.02
N ASP A 698 10.45 -46.38 17.30
CA ASP A 698 10.61 -47.84 17.39
C ASP A 698 11.65 -48.41 16.40
N ASP A 699 12.03 -47.63 15.37
CA ASP A 699 13.07 -48.05 14.44
C ASP A 699 14.45 -47.91 15.12
N GLU A 700 15.42 -48.78 14.83
CA GLU A 700 16.82 -48.54 15.22
C GLU A 700 17.47 -47.65 14.16
N PRO A 701 18.28 -46.63 14.54
CA PRO A 701 18.93 -45.79 13.55
C PRO A 701 19.98 -46.66 12.87
N ASP A 702 20.07 -46.61 11.54
CA ASP A 702 21.18 -47.26 10.84
C ASP A 702 22.49 -46.80 11.51
N PRO A 703 23.34 -47.74 11.97
CA PRO A 703 24.49 -47.38 12.77
C PRO A 703 25.40 -46.48 11.94
N MET A 704 25.52 -45.22 12.35
CA MET A 704 26.52 -44.32 11.80
C MET A 704 27.89 -45.00 12.00
N PRO A 705 28.68 -45.22 10.93
CA PRO A 705 29.96 -45.88 11.08
C PRO A 705 30.82 -45.11 12.09
N PRO A 706 31.53 -45.78 13.01
CA PRO A 706 32.27 -45.11 14.07
C PRO A 706 33.30 -44.15 13.49
N VAL A 707 33.11 -42.85 13.74
CA VAL A 707 33.98 -41.81 13.22
C VAL A 707 35.06 -41.47 14.25
N TYR A 708 36.33 -41.58 13.87
CA TYR A 708 37.48 -41.24 14.71
C TYR A 708 38.03 -39.85 14.34
N ARG A 709 38.30 -38.99 15.33
CA ARG A 709 38.84 -37.65 15.08
C ARG A 709 40.36 -37.68 15.01
N ALA A 710 40.92 -37.13 13.94
CA ALA A 710 42.35 -36.94 13.78
C ALA A 710 42.68 -35.55 13.22
N LYS A 711 43.98 -35.26 13.08
CA LYS A 711 44.48 -34.10 12.34
C LYS A 711 45.38 -34.56 11.22
N VAL A 712 45.38 -33.82 10.11
CA VAL A 712 46.39 -34.02 9.09
C VAL A 712 47.71 -33.38 9.51
N SER A 713 48.82 -34.07 9.22
CA SER A 713 50.18 -33.60 9.45
C SER A 713 50.93 -33.60 8.12
N SER A 714 51.52 -32.46 7.74
CA SER A 714 52.37 -32.38 6.56
C SER A 714 53.84 -32.63 6.93
N SER A 715 54.66 -32.99 5.94
CA SER A 715 56.09 -33.26 6.13
C SER A 715 56.95 -31.99 6.19
N ALA A 716 56.40 -30.83 5.82
CA ALA A 716 57.12 -29.54 5.84
C ALA A 716 56.18 -28.34 5.98
N LEU A 717 56.66 -27.28 6.61
CA LEU A 717 55.89 -26.04 6.85
C LEU A 717 55.40 -25.44 5.52
N GLY A 718 54.11 -25.09 5.46
CA GLY A 718 53.48 -24.50 4.28
C GLY A 718 53.04 -25.50 3.20
N LYS A 719 53.34 -26.80 3.34
CA LYS A 719 52.80 -27.83 2.45
C LYS A 719 51.41 -28.29 2.89
N THR A 720 50.55 -28.53 1.92
CA THR A 720 49.22 -29.10 2.11
C THR A 720 49.23 -30.62 1.96
N VAL A 721 48.35 -31.30 2.67
CA VAL A 721 48.08 -32.74 2.56
C VAL A 721 46.95 -32.97 1.57
N PRO A 722 47.15 -33.74 0.48
CA PRO A 722 46.09 -34.09 -0.46
C PRO A 722 45.10 -35.10 0.15
N ILE A 723 43.82 -34.91 -0.17
CA ILE A 723 42.74 -35.87 0.03
C ILE A 723 42.41 -36.47 -1.34
N TYR A 724 42.40 -37.79 -1.43
CA TYR A 724 42.18 -38.53 -2.66
C TYR A 724 40.77 -39.11 -2.70
N LYS A 725 40.20 -39.19 -3.91
CA LYS A 725 38.88 -39.80 -4.13
C LYS A 725 38.90 -41.32 -3.97
N GLU A 726 40.06 -41.91 -4.22
CA GLU A 726 40.32 -43.35 -4.19
C GLU A 726 41.70 -43.61 -3.55
N PRO A 727 41.97 -44.82 -2.98
CA PRO A 727 43.19 -45.10 -2.22
C PRO A 727 44.41 -45.33 -3.14
N SER A 728 44.77 -44.31 -3.92
CA SER A 728 45.87 -44.34 -4.89
C SER A 728 46.64 -43.02 -4.89
N ARG A 729 47.98 -43.09 -4.90
CA ARG A 729 48.85 -41.88 -4.98
C ARG A 729 48.72 -41.14 -6.32
N SER A 730 48.24 -41.82 -7.36
CA SER A 730 47.91 -41.22 -8.66
C SER A 730 46.43 -40.91 -8.83
N GLY A 731 45.62 -41.14 -7.79
CA GLY A 731 44.18 -40.87 -7.80
C GLY A 731 43.86 -39.37 -7.83
N GLU A 732 42.62 -39.04 -8.19
CA GLU A 732 42.11 -37.67 -8.20
C GLU A 732 42.20 -37.05 -6.79
N VAL A 733 42.75 -35.83 -6.70
CA VAL A 733 42.85 -35.09 -5.45
C VAL A 733 41.61 -34.21 -5.28
N VAL A 734 40.71 -34.61 -4.39
CA VAL A 734 39.45 -33.92 -4.06
C VAL A 734 39.71 -32.59 -3.36
N ALA A 735 40.68 -32.55 -2.45
CA ALA A 735 41.04 -31.33 -1.71
C ALA A 735 42.47 -31.36 -1.19
N ARG A 736 42.97 -30.20 -0.75
CA ARG A 736 44.30 -30.05 -0.14
C ARG A 736 44.18 -29.32 1.20
N LEU A 737 44.46 -30.02 2.29
CA LEU A 737 44.34 -29.51 3.64
C LEU A 737 45.66 -28.95 4.17
N THR A 738 45.60 -27.87 4.94
CA THR A 738 46.78 -27.32 5.63
C THR A 738 47.14 -28.16 6.85
N ASP A 739 48.42 -28.13 7.24
CA ASP A 739 48.93 -28.82 8.43
C ASP A 739 48.12 -28.47 9.69
N GLY A 740 47.69 -29.49 10.42
CA GLY A 740 46.87 -29.35 11.63
C GLY A 740 45.36 -29.26 11.39
N SER A 741 44.89 -29.29 10.13
CA SER A 741 43.46 -29.36 9.82
C SER A 741 42.84 -30.61 10.43
N LYS A 742 41.64 -30.47 11.01
CA LYS A 742 40.89 -31.60 11.59
C LYS A 742 40.30 -32.45 10.48
N ILE A 743 40.29 -33.76 10.66
CA ILE A 743 39.69 -34.72 9.74
C ILE A 743 39.02 -35.87 10.49
N TYR A 744 38.01 -36.45 9.87
CA TYR A 744 37.19 -37.53 10.40
C TYR A 744 37.54 -38.83 9.67
N LEU A 745 38.05 -39.82 10.41
CA LEU A 745 38.37 -41.13 9.88
C LEU A 745 37.14 -42.03 10.04
N LEU A 746 36.80 -42.80 9.02
CA LEU A 746 35.72 -43.80 9.08
C LEU A 746 36.21 -45.16 9.60
N GLU A 747 37.51 -45.25 9.91
CA GLU A 747 38.15 -46.40 10.53
C GLU A 747 39.25 -45.92 11.50
N LYS A 748 39.65 -46.76 12.45
CA LYS A 748 40.74 -46.44 13.38
C LYS A 748 42.06 -46.33 12.61
N CYS A 749 42.90 -45.33 12.91
CA CYS A 749 44.15 -45.14 12.18
C CYS A 749 45.07 -46.36 12.37
N ASP A 750 45.32 -47.09 11.29
CA ASP A 750 46.31 -48.16 11.23
C ASP A 750 47.52 -47.69 10.41
N LYS A 751 48.67 -47.48 11.07
CA LYS A 751 49.90 -47.03 10.40
C LYS A 751 50.49 -48.07 9.45
N ASN A 752 49.99 -49.30 9.44
CA ASN A 752 50.39 -50.33 8.48
C ASN A 752 49.62 -50.24 7.16
N LYS A 753 48.49 -49.53 7.11
CA LYS A 753 47.77 -49.22 5.86
C LYS A 753 48.39 -48.00 5.20
N GLU A 754 48.45 -47.97 3.87
CA GLU A 754 48.96 -46.80 3.15
C GLU A 754 47.94 -45.64 3.14
N PHE A 755 46.66 -45.95 2.94
CA PHE A 755 45.55 -44.99 2.97
C PHE A 755 44.58 -45.32 4.10
N ILE A 756 44.01 -44.26 4.68
CA ILE A 756 42.94 -44.31 5.68
C ILE A 756 41.70 -43.67 5.07
N MET A 757 40.57 -44.33 5.25
CA MET A 757 39.28 -43.84 4.80
C MET A 757 38.79 -42.70 5.69
N VAL A 758 38.39 -41.59 5.07
CA VAL A 758 38.00 -40.34 5.75
C VAL A 758 36.70 -39.78 5.16
N LEU A 759 35.94 -39.06 5.97
CA LEU A 759 34.80 -38.28 5.51
C LEU A 759 35.24 -36.84 5.26
N TYR A 760 35.05 -36.34 4.03
CA TYR A 760 35.36 -34.96 3.65
C TYR A 760 34.18 -34.36 2.89
N GLY A 761 33.51 -33.35 3.49
CA GLY A 761 32.19 -32.94 3.03
C GLY A 761 31.17 -34.05 3.30
N GLU A 762 30.43 -34.45 2.26
CA GLU A 762 29.49 -35.58 2.29
C GLU A 762 30.05 -36.85 1.61
N GLU A 763 31.29 -36.82 1.14
CA GLU A 763 31.91 -37.91 0.37
C GLU A 763 32.93 -38.72 1.19
N VAL A 764 32.97 -40.02 0.92
CA VAL A 764 34.01 -40.93 1.42
C VAL A 764 35.27 -40.78 0.57
N CYS A 765 36.35 -40.36 1.21
CA CYS A 765 37.64 -40.06 0.59
C CYS A 765 38.78 -40.82 1.30
N TYR A 766 40.03 -40.61 0.86
CA TYR A 766 41.21 -41.29 1.38
C TYR A 766 42.36 -40.32 1.62
N VAL A 767 43.06 -40.50 2.74
CA VAL A 767 44.29 -39.75 3.08
C VAL A 767 45.39 -40.73 3.44
N LEU A 768 46.63 -40.41 3.09
CA LEU A 768 47.79 -41.24 3.45
C LEU A 768 47.92 -41.34 4.97
N SER A 769 48.10 -42.55 5.49
CA SER A 769 48.20 -42.81 6.95
C SER A 769 49.37 -42.07 7.60
N GLU A 770 50.47 -41.85 6.88
CA GLU A 770 51.63 -41.08 7.32
C GLU A 770 51.29 -39.60 7.58
N ASN A 771 50.24 -39.10 6.91
CA ASN A 771 49.73 -37.75 7.10
C ASN A 771 48.66 -37.66 8.19
N ILE A 772 48.37 -38.73 8.92
CA ILE A 772 47.39 -38.71 10.01
C ILE A 772 48.10 -38.69 11.37
N LYS A 773 47.67 -37.77 12.25
CA LYS A 773 48.17 -37.63 13.62
C LYS A 773 47.02 -37.67 14.61
N GLU A 774 47.03 -38.69 15.47
CA GLU A 774 46.11 -38.84 16.60
C GLU A 774 46.66 -38.11 17.82
N GLY A 775 46.08 -36.96 18.16
CA GLY A 775 46.44 -36.18 19.35
C GLY A 775 47.74 -35.35 19.27
N GLY A 776 47.84 -34.34 20.15
CA GLY A 776 48.98 -33.41 20.22
C GLY A 776 48.93 -32.22 19.23
N LEU A 777 49.97 -31.38 19.28
CA LEU A 777 50.22 -30.28 18.32
C LEU A 777 50.97 -30.83 17.09
N SER A 778 50.67 -30.33 15.89
CA SER A 778 51.44 -30.68 14.68
C SER A 778 52.87 -30.11 14.76
N GLY A 779 53.79 -30.65 13.95
CA GLY A 779 55.15 -30.11 13.87
C GLY A 779 55.18 -28.63 13.47
N GLY A 780 54.29 -28.23 12.54
CA GLY A 780 54.10 -26.83 12.17
C GLY A 780 53.55 -25.96 13.28
N GLN A 781 52.60 -26.46 14.08
CA GLN A 781 52.03 -25.74 15.24
C GLN A 781 53.06 -25.53 16.35
N ILE A 782 53.90 -26.53 16.66
CA ILE A 782 54.99 -26.39 17.63
C ILE A 782 55.99 -25.33 17.16
N LEU A 783 56.38 -25.37 15.88
CA LEU A 783 57.34 -24.42 15.32
C LEU A 783 56.78 -22.98 15.26
N ALA A 784 55.49 -22.83 14.94
CA ALA A 784 54.81 -21.53 14.95
C ALA A 784 54.81 -20.91 16.35
N ILE A 785 54.47 -21.70 17.39
CA ILE A 785 54.53 -21.25 18.79
C ILE A 785 55.97 -20.83 19.15
N VAL A 786 56.97 -21.62 18.78
CA VAL A 786 58.39 -21.29 19.05
C VAL A 786 58.80 -19.98 18.36
N LEU A 787 58.44 -19.78 17.08
CA LEU A 787 58.72 -18.54 16.35
C LEU A 787 58.04 -17.31 16.95
N THR A 788 56.78 -17.44 17.37
CA THR A 788 56.05 -16.33 18.03
C THR A 788 56.69 -15.97 19.36
N VAL A 789 57.13 -16.96 20.15
CA VAL A 789 57.84 -16.71 21.42
C VAL A 789 59.19 -16.04 21.18
N VAL A 790 59.96 -16.50 20.19
CA VAL A 790 61.26 -15.88 19.83
C VAL A 790 61.08 -14.42 19.38
N ALA A 791 60.07 -14.13 18.54
CA ALA A 791 59.77 -12.77 18.09
C ALA A 791 59.32 -11.86 19.24
N ALA A 792 58.50 -12.37 20.16
CA ALA A 792 58.07 -11.62 21.35
C ALA A 792 59.25 -11.30 22.28
N VAL A 793 60.12 -12.27 22.54
CA VAL A 793 61.34 -12.07 23.36
C VAL A 793 62.27 -11.06 22.69
N GLY A 794 62.49 -11.17 21.38
CA GLY A 794 63.30 -10.20 20.61
C GLY A 794 62.74 -8.78 20.68
N SER A 795 61.41 -8.62 20.61
CA SER A 795 60.74 -7.32 20.70
C SER A 795 60.93 -6.70 22.10
N VAL A 796 60.76 -7.49 23.17
CA VAL A 796 60.99 -7.04 24.55
C VAL A 796 62.46 -6.65 24.77
N LEU A 797 63.41 -7.44 24.26
CA LEU A 797 64.83 -7.13 24.36
C LEU A 797 65.16 -5.80 23.67
N THR A 798 64.59 -5.57 22.48
CA THR A 798 64.79 -4.34 21.71
C THR A 798 64.25 -3.12 22.48
N ILE A 799 63.06 -3.23 23.08
CA ILE A 799 62.47 -2.18 23.92
C ILE A 799 63.33 -1.90 25.15
N LEU A 800 63.87 -2.94 25.79
CA LEU A 800 64.76 -2.80 26.95
C LEU A 800 66.08 -2.12 26.57
N ILE A 801 66.71 -2.50 25.45
CA ILE A 801 67.92 -1.86 24.92
C ILE A 801 67.65 -0.40 24.58
N MET A 802 66.52 -0.09 23.92
CA MET A 802 66.12 1.29 23.65
C MET A 802 65.94 2.11 24.93
N ARG A 803 65.30 1.53 25.97
CA ARG A 803 65.14 2.19 27.28
C ARG A 803 66.48 2.40 28.00
N ALA A 804 67.38 1.41 27.97
CA ALA A 804 68.72 1.51 28.55
C ALA A 804 69.54 2.61 27.86
N ASN A 805 69.54 2.66 26.52
CA ASN A 805 70.21 3.70 25.75
C ASN A 805 69.61 5.10 25.99
N LYS A 806 68.29 5.22 26.19
CA LYS A 806 67.64 6.48 26.56
C LYS A 806 68.05 6.96 27.96
N LYS A 807 68.24 6.03 28.90
CA LYS A 807 68.76 6.33 30.25
C LYS A 807 70.24 6.74 30.21
N HIS A 808 71.06 6.06 29.40
CA HIS A 808 72.47 6.41 29.20
C HIS A 808 72.67 7.79 28.54
N LYS A 809 71.78 8.18 27.62
CA LYS A 809 71.76 9.55 27.04
C LYS A 809 71.33 10.62 28.04
N ARG A 810 70.57 10.28 29.09
CA ARG A 810 70.20 11.21 30.18
C ARG A 810 71.35 11.44 31.15
N TYR A 811 72.08 10.38 31.53
CA TYR A 811 73.26 10.47 32.40
C TYR A 811 74.50 11.11 31.76
N ARG A 812 74.50 11.39 30.46
CA ARG A 812 75.55 12.19 29.77
C ARG A 812 75.18 13.67 29.61
N LYS A 813 73.97 14.07 30.03
CA LYS A 813 73.45 15.45 29.97
C LYS A 813 73.27 16.08 31.36
N GLU A 814 73.52 15.31 32.41
CA GLU A 814 73.90 15.76 33.75
C GLU A 814 75.43 15.63 33.85
#